data_AF-A0A1E3HM71-F1
#
_entry.id   AF-A0A1E3HM71-F1
#
_cell.length_a   1.000
_cell.length_b   1.000
_cell.length_c   1.000
_cell.angle_alpha   90.00
_cell.angle_beta   90.00
_cell.angle_gamma   90.00
#
_symmetry.space_group_name_H-M   'P 1'
#
loop_
_entity.id
_entity.type
_entity.pdbx_description
1 polymer ?
#
loop_
_entity_poly.entity_id
_entity_poly.type
_entity_poly.pdbx_seq_one_letter_code
_entity_poly.pdbx_strand_id
1 'polypeptide(L)'
;MSVNQPSRTVLVAKPIVNVKPDNNDPSQTVKYRHRSPEKNSQDLGKAKSKIERRDATIKQLQSQIQALPNPSIIDSLQKQLKDLEARHQASKGHESKRHEWEQYAKKVKQERDSLRIRLEEKDKKMEEDARATSIANAEAQRLKDENKSLKPQLSHNRSSQPAQSITFSNFTKRSNDYRAQLSMAEAELRETYAKLSDRYQAVYERDVEFKKFRIKMDGQVESLKRDLEEVKRERDERAKEVERLEEDKKRVEAQLAEEEGRCENLEDLLDASARAYALHHMATVPKASFDTLQYEHLRAKHEAADWRLKAETRGVELQMKKDEIKELEQRLEVGEEEKNVLGEAFDTMREDGAVLREEIDRLIGASISGQRSDFSYPTLDPLPSVSPAFQLALSHSDLITSHFLPQVTSLTSDISSLQSKLSTTTSNLTSSQTSLADLKREHASLHAAHTSLKTAHEPCASIKLELEKSELECALNAKSIEGLREEVAMLKMKAKEDSEGMKRANDCVMRAKVAEQSLVEEIDYLREVYLEASKYESLYTALQEEHEILIAREQAAVQEAEDIARQNAELAGHTNEVQKISYVEGLRREMVEVKQELAGTRQMLNISYDKINALEAEIGAYKSLDSGVQGLNLGASGRMKVQRRQPEGGRLTVSRLSKSVAGSRSSRN
;
A
#
# COMPACT_ATOMS: atom_id res chain seq x y z
N MET A 1 -13.93 44.59 28.94
CA MET A 1 -14.13 43.13 28.98
C MET A 1 -12.80 42.50 28.64
N SER A 2 -12.16 41.89 29.64
CA SER A 2 -10.81 41.33 29.56
C SER A 2 -10.92 39.88 29.08
N VAL A 3 -10.17 39.50 28.04
CA VAL A 3 -10.07 38.11 27.59
C VAL A 3 -8.61 37.69 27.57
N ASN A 4 -8.37 36.62 28.32
CA ASN A 4 -7.11 35.98 28.67
C ASN A 4 -6.22 35.64 27.48
N GLN A 5 -4.93 35.99 27.60
CA GLN A 5 -3.84 35.30 26.90
C GLN A 5 -3.28 34.20 27.81
N PRO A 6 -2.96 33.00 27.28
CA PRO A 6 -2.30 31.97 28.06
C PRO A 6 -0.79 32.24 28.16
N SER A 7 -0.30 32.17 29.39
CA SER A 7 1.11 32.35 29.78
C SER A 7 2.02 31.31 29.13
N ARG A 8 3.05 31.79 28.43
CA ARG A 8 4.18 30.99 27.91
C ARG A 8 5.03 30.49 29.07
N THR A 9 5.04 29.18 29.31
CA THR A 9 5.94 28.51 30.25
C THR A 9 7.36 28.48 29.67
N VAL A 10 8.25 29.28 30.24
CA VAL A 10 9.69 29.24 29.95
C VAL A 10 10.29 28.04 30.71
N LEU A 11 10.62 26.98 29.98
CA LEU A 11 11.39 25.86 30.52
C LEU A 11 12.85 26.28 30.66
N VAL A 12 13.26 26.53 31.91
CA VAL A 12 14.65 26.73 32.30
C VAL A 12 15.38 25.39 32.21
N ALA A 13 16.32 25.28 31.27
CA ALA A 13 17.20 24.12 31.14
C ALA A 13 18.08 23.98 32.40
N LYS A 14 18.00 22.82 33.07
CA LYS A 14 18.92 22.45 34.14
C LYS A 14 20.30 22.11 33.56
N PRO A 15 21.41 22.49 34.21
CA PRO A 15 22.75 22.15 33.76
C PRO A 15 22.99 20.65 33.91
N ILE A 16 23.50 20.04 32.83
CA ILE A 16 23.91 18.64 32.79
C ILE A 16 25.13 18.48 33.70
N VAL A 17 24.93 17.77 34.81
CA VAL A 17 26.02 17.34 35.70
C VAL A 17 26.82 16.27 34.98
N ASN A 18 28.12 16.50 34.82
CA ASN A 18 29.10 15.54 34.34
C ASN A 18 29.07 14.28 35.21
N VAL A 19 28.41 13.23 34.71
CA VAL A 19 28.50 11.87 35.26
C VAL A 19 29.78 11.25 34.73
N LYS A 20 30.74 10.99 35.62
CA LYS A 20 31.94 10.19 35.33
C LYS A 20 31.50 8.78 34.91
N PRO A 21 32.09 8.19 33.86
CA PRO A 21 31.81 6.79 33.52
C PRO A 21 32.42 5.88 34.60
N ASP A 22 31.54 5.17 35.30
CA ASP A 22 31.94 4.04 36.14
C ASP A 22 32.51 2.94 35.26
N ASN A 23 33.70 2.47 35.65
CA ASN A 23 34.35 1.27 35.15
C ASN A 23 33.49 0.04 35.49
N ASN A 24 32.48 -0.24 34.67
CA ASN A 24 31.79 -1.53 34.70
C ASN A 24 32.56 -2.51 33.82
N ASP A 25 33.29 -3.40 34.51
CA ASP A 25 33.97 -4.57 34.00
C ASP A 25 32.99 -5.48 33.20
N PRO A 26 33.16 -5.61 31.87
CA PRO A 26 32.26 -6.38 31.02
C PRO A 26 32.39 -7.90 31.19
N SER A 27 33.19 -8.39 32.13
CA SER A 27 33.49 -9.81 32.30
C SER A 27 32.46 -10.59 33.17
N GLN A 28 31.49 -9.94 33.81
CA GLN A 28 30.52 -10.63 34.69
C GLN A 28 29.12 -10.90 34.13
N THR A 29 28.73 -10.37 32.97
CA THR A 29 27.38 -10.56 32.41
C THR A 29 27.24 -11.72 31.38
N VAL A 30 28.32 -12.44 31.06
CA VAL A 30 28.33 -13.50 30.02
C VAL A 30 28.19 -14.92 30.60
N LYS A 31 27.50 -15.12 31.74
CA LYS A 31 27.22 -16.47 32.27
C LYS A 31 25.81 -17.00 31.98
N TYR A 32 24.95 -16.22 31.34
CA TYR A 32 23.63 -16.68 30.91
C TYR A 32 23.40 -16.39 29.42
N ARG A 33 23.77 -17.33 28.54
CA ARG A 33 23.14 -17.64 27.22
C ARG A 33 24.14 -18.22 26.21
N HIS A 34 24.66 -19.41 26.50
CA HIS A 34 25.06 -20.35 25.44
C HIS A 34 24.36 -21.69 25.67
N ARG A 35 23.02 -21.69 25.67
CA ARG A 35 22.31 -22.92 25.32
C ARG A 35 22.43 -23.07 23.81
N SER A 36 23.09 -24.13 23.36
CA SER A 36 23.24 -24.46 21.94
C SER A 36 21.86 -24.39 21.25
N PRO A 37 21.77 -23.80 20.04
CA PRO A 37 20.53 -23.79 19.26
C PRO A 37 19.93 -25.20 19.06
N GLU A 38 20.76 -26.25 19.12
CA GLU A 38 20.30 -27.65 19.06
C GLU A 38 19.48 -28.06 20.29
N LYS A 39 19.87 -27.63 21.50
CA LYS A 39 19.09 -27.92 22.71
C LYS A 39 17.73 -27.23 22.66
N ASN A 40 17.68 -26.00 22.16
CA ASN A 40 16.42 -25.30 21.97
C ASN A 40 15.56 -26.03 20.94
N SER A 41 16.10 -26.41 19.77
CA SER A 41 15.36 -27.18 18.76
C SER A 41 14.81 -28.51 19.30
N GLN A 42 15.59 -29.22 20.13
CA GLN A 42 15.16 -30.47 20.75
C GLN A 42 14.04 -30.26 21.79
N ASP A 43 14.12 -29.22 22.61
CA ASP A 43 13.07 -28.85 23.56
C ASP A 43 11.79 -28.41 22.82
N LEU A 44 11.94 -27.76 21.66
CA LEU A 44 10.84 -27.39 20.78
C LEU A 44 10.14 -28.61 20.17
N GLY A 45 10.89 -29.63 19.78
CA GLY A 45 10.34 -30.92 19.30
C GLY A 45 9.53 -31.62 20.39
N LYS A 46 10.07 -31.69 21.62
CA LYS A 46 9.37 -32.28 22.77
C LYS A 46 8.07 -31.54 23.12
N ALA A 47 8.07 -30.21 23.02
CA ALA A 47 6.88 -29.40 23.25
C ALA A 47 5.78 -29.67 22.19
N LYS A 48 6.16 -29.73 20.90
CA LYS A 48 5.23 -30.06 19.81
C LYS A 48 4.58 -31.42 19.99
N SER A 49 5.36 -32.47 20.25
CA SER A 49 4.82 -33.82 20.48
C SER A 49 3.91 -33.89 21.73
N LYS A 50 4.11 -33.00 22.72
CA LYS A 50 3.24 -32.93 23.90
C LYS A 50 1.90 -32.24 23.59
N ILE A 51 1.88 -31.28 22.68
CA ILE A 51 0.65 -30.62 22.19
C ILE A 51 -0.14 -31.60 21.32
N GLU A 52 0.50 -32.27 20.36
CA GLU A 52 -0.16 -33.27 19.50
C GLU A 52 -0.81 -34.41 20.31
N ARG A 53 -0.14 -34.90 21.37
CA ARG A 53 -0.72 -35.91 22.27
C ARG A 53 -1.97 -35.39 23.01
N ARG A 54 -1.98 -34.12 23.40
CA ARG A 54 -3.13 -33.49 24.07
C ARG A 54 -4.30 -33.32 23.09
N ASP A 55 -4.03 -32.89 21.86
CA ASP A 55 -5.06 -32.78 20.81
C ASP A 55 -5.69 -34.15 20.48
N ALA A 56 -4.88 -35.20 20.42
CA ALA A 56 -5.39 -36.56 20.26
C ALA A 56 -6.27 -36.99 21.45
N THR A 57 -5.90 -36.62 22.68
CA THR A 57 -6.69 -36.93 23.88
C THR A 57 -8.00 -36.14 23.92
N ILE A 58 -8.00 -34.87 23.49
CA ILE A 58 -9.20 -34.04 23.39
C ILE A 58 -10.17 -34.64 22.37
N LYS A 59 -9.69 -35.03 21.18
CA LYS A 59 -10.51 -35.71 20.16
C LYS A 59 -11.07 -37.05 20.65
N GLN A 60 -10.27 -37.81 21.41
CA GLN A 60 -10.71 -39.07 22.01
C GLN A 60 -11.81 -38.86 23.06
N LEU A 61 -11.69 -37.83 23.90
CA LEU A 61 -12.73 -37.50 24.89
C LEU A 61 -14.01 -36.97 24.24
N GLN A 62 -13.90 -36.15 23.18
CA GLN A 62 -15.07 -35.68 22.41
C GLN A 62 -15.84 -36.84 21.77
N SER A 63 -15.14 -37.80 21.17
CA SER A 63 -15.77 -39.00 20.61
C SER A 63 -16.37 -39.91 21.68
N GLN A 64 -15.75 -40.04 22.85
CA GLN A 64 -16.34 -40.79 23.99
C GLN A 64 -17.59 -40.13 24.55
N ILE A 65 -17.64 -38.79 24.63
CA ILE A 65 -18.83 -38.05 25.07
C ILE A 65 -20.00 -38.25 24.10
N GLN A 66 -19.74 -38.32 22.79
CA GLN A 66 -20.77 -38.57 21.78
C GLN A 66 -21.31 -40.01 21.79
N ALA A 67 -20.54 -40.98 22.30
CA ALA A 67 -20.89 -42.40 22.25
C ALA A 67 -21.62 -42.93 23.51
N LEU A 68 -21.67 -42.17 24.61
CA LEU A 68 -22.20 -42.64 25.88
C LEU A 68 -23.61 -42.08 26.17
N PRO A 69 -24.60 -42.92 26.52
CA PRO A 69 -25.98 -42.48 26.81
C PRO A 69 -26.21 -42.07 28.28
N ASN A 70 -25.20 -42.17 29.14
CA ASN A 70 -25.38 -42.06 30.60
C ASN A 70 -24.96 -40.67 31.13
N PRO A 71 -25.90 -39.82 31.60
CA PRO A 71 -25.65 -38.39 31.85
C PRO A 71 -24.62 -38.10 32.95
N SER A 72 -24.51 -38.93 33.99
CA SER A 72 -23.54 -38.70 35.07
C SER A 72 -22.08 -38.90 34.65
N ILE A 73 -21.84 -39.77 33.66
CA ILE A 73 -20.50 -40.00 33.10
C ILE A 73 -20.15 -38.86 32.13
N ILE A 74 -21.14 -38.37 31.37
CA ILE A 74 -21.01 -37.22 30.46
C ILE A 74 -20.58 -35.97 31.23
N ASP A 75 -21.18 -35.66 32.37
CA ASP A 75 -20.81 -34.48 33.17
C ASP A 75 -19.35 -34.54 33.65
N SER A 76 -18.88 -35.72 34.04
CA SER A 76 -17.49 -35.92 34.47
C SER A 76 -16.51 -35.76 33.31
N LEU A 77 -16.85 -36.27 32.13
CA LEU A 77 -16.03 -36.18 30.92
C LEU A 77 -16.05 -34.76 30.34
N GLN A 78 -17.18 -34.07 30.38
CA GLN A 78 -17.28 -32.66 30.00
C GLN A 78 -16.43 -31.77 30.90
N LYS A 79 -16.41 -32.04 32.21
CA LYS A 79 -15.54 -31.31 33.14
C LYS A 79 -14.05 -31.54 32.83
N GLN A 80 -13.66 -32.78 32.53
CA GLN A 80 -12.29 -33.10 32.13
C GLN A 80 -11.91 -32.49 30.77
N LEU A 81 -12.85 -32.46 29.81
CA LEU A 81 -12.69 -31.83 28.52
C LEU A 81 -12.44 -30.33 28.69
N LYS A 82 -13.27 -29.65 29.49
CA LYS A 82 -13.17 -28.22 29.75
C LYS A 82 -11.85 -27.84 30.42
N ASP A 83 -11.38 -28.67 31.35
CA ASP A 83 -10.08 -28.47 32.02
C ASP A 83 -8.89 -28.70 31.07
N LEU A 84 -8.99 -29.67 30.15
CA LEU A 84 -8.01 -29.92 29.10
C LEU A 84 -7.99 -28.81 28.04
N GLU A 85 -9.16 -28.33 27.62
CA GLU A 85 -9.32 -27.22 26.68
C GLU A 85 -8.77 -25.92 27.26
N ALA A 86 -9.04 -25.62 28.54
CA ALA A 86 -8.47 -24.45 29.23
C ALA A 86 -6.92 -24.51 29.27
N ARG A 87 -6.36 -25.69 29.59
CA ARG A 87 -4.90 -25.89 29.57
C ARG A 87 -4.31 -25.84 28.17
N HIS A 88 -5.07 -26.27 27.16
CA HIS A 88 -4.66 -26.22 25.76
C HIS A 88 -4.67 -24.78 25.23
N GLN A 89 -5.70 -23.99 25.53
CA GLN A 89 -5.75 -22.57 25.17
C GLN A 89 -4.63 -21.77 25.85
N ALA A 90 -4.35 -22.04 27.13
CA ALA A 90 -3.19 -21.45 27.80
C ALA A 90 -1.86 -21.82 27.09
N SER A 91 -1.73 -23.05 26.58
CA SER A 91 -0.57 -23.51 25.82
C SER A 91 -0.48 -22.86 24.42
N LYS A 92 -1.60 -22.64 23.73
CA LYS A 92 -1.66 -21.92 22.45
C LYS A 92 -1.29 -20.44 22.59
N GLY A 93 -1.64 -19.81 23.71
CA GLY A 93 -1.16 -18.47 24.04
C GLY A 93 0.38 -18.37 24.11
N HIS A 94 1.06 -19.47 24.48
CA HIS A 94 2.52 -19.55 24.40
C HIS A 94 3.05 -19.78 22.99
N GLU A 95 2.30 -20.43 22.09
CA GLU A 95 2.67 -20.56 20.68
C GLU A 95 2.61 -19.24 19.92
N SER A 96 1.61 -18.39 20.20
CA SER A 96 1.53 -17.03 19.64
C SER A 96 2.76 -16.21 20.03
N LYS A 97 3.07 -16.14 21.34
CA LYS A 97 4.28 -15.47 21.83
C LYS A 97 5.56 -16.08 21.26
N ARG A 98 5.58 -17.38 21.03
CA ARG A 98 6.73 -18.07 20.44
C ARG A 98 6.92 -17.71 18.97
N HIS A 99 5.83 -17.52 18.22
CA HIS A 99 5.91 -17.05 16.84
C HIS A 99 6.47 -15.62 16.79
N GLU A 100 6.03 -14.74 17.70
CA GLU A 100 6.61 -13.41 17.88
C GLU A 100 8.12 -13.47 18.21
N TRP A 101 8.53 -14.35 19.13
CA TRP A 101 9.95 -14.54 19.45
C TRP A 101 10.76 -15.11 18.29
N GLU A 102 10.18 -15.98 17.46
CA GLU A 102 10.84 -16.55 16.28
C GLU A 102 11.00 -15.50 15.17
N GLN A 103 9.99 -14.66 14.96
CA GLN A 103 10.09 -13.50 14.07
C GLN A 103 11.13 -12.50 14.58
N TYR A 104 11.15 -12.21 15.88
CA TYR A 104 12.17 -11.36 16.50
C TYR A 104 13.58 -11.96 16.33
N ALA A 105 13.75 -13.26 16.53
CA ALA A 105 15.03 -13.94 16.32
C ALA A 105 15.50 -13.90 14.86
N LYS A 106 14.57 -14.03 13.88
CA LYS A 106 14.88 -13.85 12.45
C LYS A 106 15.34 -12.43 12.15
N LYS A 107 14.67 -11.42 12.72
CA LYS A 107 15.04 -10.01 12.55
C LYS A 107 16.41 -9.70 13.13
N VAL A 108 16.69 -10.15 14.35
CA VAL A 108 18.02 -10.00 14.97
C VAL A 108 19.11 -10.72 14.16
N LYS A 109 18.81 -11.87 13.57
CA LYS A 109 19.74 -12.58 12.68
C LYS A 109 20.01 -11.78 11.40
N GLN A 110 18.98 -11.22 10.77
CA GLN A 110 19.12 -10.35 9.59
C GLN A 110 19.92 -9.09 9.89
N GLU A 111 19.67 -8.44 11.04
CA GLU A 111 20.43 -7.28 11.51
C GLU A 111 21.91 -7.63 11.74
N ARG A 112 22.19 -8.77 12.39
CA ARG A 112 23.55 -9.26 12.61
C ARG A 112 24.27 -9.56 11.30
N ASP A 113 23.60 -10.22 10.35
CA ASP A 113 24.19 -10.56 9.05
C ASP A 113 24.43 -9.27 8.22
N SER A 114 23.55 -8.28 8.31
CA SER A 114 23.73 -6.94 7.69
C SER A 114 24.91 -6.17 8.31
N LEU A 115 25.04 -6.20 9.64
CA LEU A 115 26.18 -5.59 10.35
C LEU A 115 27.50 -6.27 9.99
N ARG A 116 27.49 -7.59 9.80
CA ARG A 116 28.64 -8.34 9.34
C ARG A 116 29.08 -7.90 7.94
N ILE A 117 28.15 -7.76 6.99
CA ILE A 117 28.45 -7.26 5.64
C ILE A 117 29.07 -5.85 5.71
N ARG A 118 28.49 -4.95 6.51
CA ARG A 118 29.04 -3.58 6.69
C ARG A 118 30.44 -3.57 7.31
N LEU A 119 30.75 -4.49 8.22
CA LEU A 119 32.09 -4.63 8.79
C LEU A 119 33.07 -5.13 7.73
N GLU A 120 32.71 -6.15 6.96
CA GLU A 120 33.53 -6.67 5.85
C GLU A 120 33.79 -5.60 4.78
N GLU A 121 32.82 -4.74 4.47
CA GLU A 121 33.00 -3.58 3.58
C GLU A 121 33.94 -2.51 4.17
N LYS A 122 33.82 -2.22 5.47
CA LYS A 122 34.73 -1.29 6.15
C LYS A 122 36.16 -1.80 6.17
N ASP A 123 36.36 -3.10 6.41
CA ASP A 123 37.69 -3.72 6.41
C ASP A 123 38.31 -3.66 5.01
N LYS A 124 37.55 -3.94 3.94
CA LYS A 124 38.01 -3.75 2.56
C LYS A 124 38.41 -2.30 2.27
N LYS A 125 37.60 -1.33 2.73
CA LYS A 125 37.92 0.09 2.55
C LYS A 125 39.17 0.50 3.32
N MET A 126 39.36 0.01 4.54
CA MET A 126 40.61 0.24 5.28
C MET A 126 41.82 -0.39 4.60
N GLU A 127 41.69 -1.57 3.98
CA GLU A 127 42.77 -2.15 3.17
C GLU A 127 43.08 -1.31 1.93
N GLU A 128 42.07 -0.78 1.24
CA GLU A 128 42.25 0.13 0.10
C GLU A 128 42.95 1.43 0.51
N ASP A 129 42.53 2.03 1.62
CA ASP A 129 43.15 3.24 2.18
C ASP A 129 44.60 2.98 2.61
N ALA A 130 44.89 1.80 3.18
CA ALA A 130 46.25 1.36 3.53
C ALA A 130 47.13 1.16 2.28
N ARG A 131 46.57 0.63 1.18
CA ARG A 131 47.27 0.52 -0.10
C ARG A 131 47.54 1.89 -0.70
N ALA A 132 46.56 2.80 -0.69
CA ALA A 132 46.70 4.16 -1.20
C ALA A 132 47.77 4.95 -0.44
N THR A 133 47.78 4.85 0.90
CA THR A 133 48.83 5.48 1.73
C THR A 133 50.21 4.87 1.49
N SER A 134 50.31 3.56 1.26
CA SER A 134 51.57 2.91 0.88
C SER A 134 52.12 3.44 -0.45
N ILE A 135 51.27 3.59 -1.48
CA ILE A 135 51.65 4.16 -2.78
C ILE A 135 52.11 5.62 -2.63
N ALA A 136 51.35 6.44 -1.91
CA ALA A 136 51.69 7.85 -1.68
C ALA A 136 53.04 7.99 -0.95
N ASN A 137 53.31 7.14 0.04
CA ASN A 137 54.60 7.12 0.74
C ASN A 137 55.76 6.71 -0.17
N ALA A 138 55.55 5.75 -1.08
CA ALA A 138 56.55 5.36 -2.06
C ALA A 138 56.88 6.50 -3.05
N GLU A 139 55.86 7.23 -3.52
CA GLU A 139 56.06 8.41 -4.38
C GLU A 139 56.78 9.56 -3.66
N ALA A 140 56.38 9.85 -2.41
CA ALA A 140 57.04 10.85 -1.59
C ALA A 140 58.53 10.54 -1.38
N GLN A 141 58.86 9.26 -1.18
CA GLN A 141 60.25 8.81 -1.05
C GLN A 141 61.01 8.96 -2.37
N ARG A 142 60.40 8.60 -3.51
CA ARG A 142 61.00 8.78 -4.83
C ARG A 142 61.32 10.25 -5.13
N LEU A 143 60.37 11.15 -4.86
CA LEU A 143 60.55 12.60 -5.04
C LEU A 143 61.64 13.16 -4.10
N LYS A 144 61.75 12.61 -2.90
CA LYS A 144 62.82 12.98 -1.95
C LYS A 144 64.19 12.56 -2.44
N ASP A 145 64.31 11.38 -3.04
CA ASP A 145 65.57 10.89 -3.59
C ASP A 145 65.95 11.62 -4.89
N GLU A 146 64.98 12.00 -5.72
CA GLU A 146 65.18 12.86 -6.89
C GLU A 146 65.66 14.27 -6.48
N ASN A 147 65.07 14.87 -5.44
CA ASN A 147 65.55 16.15 -4.89
C ASN A 147 66.99 16.07 -4.36
N LYS A 148 67.37 14.95 -3.73
CA LYS A 148 68.76 14.73 -3.28
C LYS A 148 69.73 14.60 -4.45
N SER A 149 69.30 13.99 -5.56
CA SER A 149 70.07 13.85 -6.80
C SER A 149 70.30 15.19 -7.51
N LEU A 150 69.30 16.08 -7.52
CA LEU A 150 69.37 17.39 -8.19
C LEU A 150 70.16 18.45 -7.39
N LYS A 151 70.22 18.33 -6.06
CA LYS A 151 70.95 19.26 -5.18
C LYS A 151 72.46 19.41 -5.49
N PRO A 152 73.24 18.34 -5.76
CA PRO A 152 74.64 18.46 -6.15
C PRO A 152 74.86 19.09 -7.54
N GLN A 153 73.89 18.94 -8.46
CA GLN A 153 73.96 19.56 -9.80
C GLN A 153 73.83 21.09 -9.72
N LEU A 154 73.00 21.59 -8.80
CA LEU A 154 72.84 23.03 -8.54
C LEU A 154 74.04 23.65 -7.81
N SER A 155 74.74 22.89 -6.96
CA SER A 155 75.98 23.37 -6.31
C SER A 155 77.19 23.40 -7.25
N HIS A 156 77.21 22.59 -8.31
CA HIS A 156 78.31 22.56 -9.27
C HIS A 156 78.30 23.76 -10.25
N ASN A 157 77.12 24.33 -10.53
CA ASN A 157 76.97 25.52 -11.38
C ASN A 157 77.27 26.86 -10.68
N ARG A 158 77.54 26.86 -9.37
CA ARG A 158 77.82 28.09 -8.60
C ARG A 158 79.29 28.30 -8.24
N SER A 159 80.20 27.39 -8.60
CA SER A 159 81.60 27.42 -8.13
C SER A 159 82.67 27.71 -9.20
N SER A 160 82.32 28.25 -10.37
CA SER A 160 83.29 28.56 -11.42
C SER A 160 83.20 30.01 -11.90
N GLN A 161 83.86 30.94 -11.18
CA GLN A 161 84.60 32.06 -11.79
C GLN A 161 85.48 32.81 -10.75
N PRO A 162 86.82 32.90 -10.97
CA PRO A 162 87.71 33.70 -10.15
C PRO A 162 88.21 34.99 -10.84
N ALA A 163 88.33 36.04 -10.00
CA ALA A 163 89.27 37.17 -9.96
C ALA A 163 90.03 37.68 -11.21
N GLN A 164 90.03 39.02 -11.40
CA GLN A 164 91.27 39.83 -11.47
C GLN A 164 91.01 41.33 -11.33
N SER A 165 92.03 42.02 -10.82
CA SER A 165 92.06 43.37 -10.23
C SER A 165 92.94 44.32 -11.07
N ILE A 166 92.73 45.63 -10.88
CA ILE A 166 93.58 46.80 -11.22
C ILE A 166 93.23 47.59 -12.51
N THR A 167 92.49 48.71 -12.35
CA THR A 167 92.79 50.06 -12.91
C THR A 167 91.91 51.12 -12.19
N PHE A 168 92.51 51.84 -11.22
CA PHE A 168 91.80 52.37 -10.04
C PHE A 168 91.47 53.89 -10.04
N SER A 169 91.21 54.54 -11.18
CA SER A 169 90.71 55.95 -11.14
C SER A 169 89.63 56.34 -12.13
N ASN A 170 89.43 55.56 -13.21
CA ASN A 170 88.22 55.62 -14.03
C ASN A 170 87.11 54.68 -13.52
N PHE A 171 87.45 53.81 -12.55
CA PHE A 171 86.54 52.86 -11.92
C PHE A 171 85.59 53.52 -10.93
N THR A 172 85.88 54.68 -10.33
CA THR A 172 84.96 55.28 -9.33
C THR A 172 83.69 55.86 -9.94
N LYS A 173 83.72 56.38 -11.17
CA LYS A 173 82.49 56.80 -11.88
C LYS A 173 81.71 55.60 -12.43
N ARG A 174 82.40 54.67 -13.11
CA ARG A 174 81.77 53.42 -13.58
C ARG A 174 81.31 52.50 -12.44
N SER A 175 82.00 52.45 -11.30
CA SER A 175 81.61 51.68 -10.11
C SER A 175 80.46 52.33 -9.39
N ASN A 176 80.36 53.66 -9.36
CA ASN A 176 79.14 54.30 -8.86
C ASN A 176 77.95 54.05 -9.79
N ASP A 177 78.15 54.04 -11.11
CA ASP A 177 77.12 53.65 -12.08
C ASP A 177 76.78 52.15 -11.99
N TYR A 178 77.76 51.26 -11.82
CA TYR A 178 77.56 49.82 -11.61
C TYR A 178 76.98 49.51 -10.24
N ARG A 179 77.28 50.29 -9.20
CA ARG A 179 76.71 50.17 -7.86
C ARG A 179 75.30 50.74 -7.83
N ALA A 180 75.00 51.76 -8.61
CA ALA A 180 73.64 52.21 -8.87
C ALA A 180 72.86 51.15 -9.65
N GLN A 181 73.44 50.55 -10.69
CA GLN A 181 72.84 49.44 -11.43
C GLN A 181 72.69 48.17 -10.58
N LEU A 182 73.65 47.83 -9.72
CA LEU A 182 73.54 46.73 -8.76
C LEU A 182 72.50 47.03 -7.70
N SER A 183 72.42 48.27 -7.20
CA SER A 183 71.40 48.68 -6.25
C SER A 183 70.01 48.68 -6.87
N MET A 184 69.88 49.04 -8.15
CA MET A 184 68.62 48.93 -8.90
C MET A 184 68.27 47.47 -9.16
N ALA A 185 69.23 46.64 -9.57
CA ALA A 185 69.02 45.22 -9.78
C ALA A 185 68.68 44.49 -8.46
N GLU A 186 69.31 44.85 -7.34
CA GLU A 186 68.98 44.33 -6.01
C GLU A 186 67.60 44.82 -5.53
N ALA A 187 67.23 46.05 -5.85
CA ALA A 187 65.88 46.57 -5.57
C ALA A 187 64.82 45.83 -6.41
N GLU A 188 65.08 45.62 -7.71
CA GLU A 188 64.22 44.81 -8.60
C GLU A 188 64.16 43.36 -8.15
N LEU A 189 65.27 42.78 -7.66
CA LEU A 189 65.29 41.41 -7.15
C LEU A 189 64.51 41.29 -5.83
N ARG A 190 64.61 42.29 -4.94
CA ARG A 190 63.78 42.36 -3.73
C ARG A 190 62.31 42.57 -4.07
N GLU A 191 62.00 43.41 -5.06
CA GLU A 191 60.63 43.66 -5.50
C GLU A 191 60.02 42.43 -6.15
N THR A 192 60.78 41.70 -6.97
CA THR A 192 60.33 40.42 -7.55
C THR A 192 60.20 39.32 -6.50
N TYR A 193 61.09 39.24 -5.51
CA TYR A 193 60.93 38.33 -4.38
C TYR A 193 59.72 38.67 -3.51
N ALA A 194 59.47 39.96 -3.27
CA ALA A 194 58.28 40.42 -2.54
C ALA A 194 57.01 40.05 -3.32
N LYS A 195 56.95 40.37 -4.63
CA LYS A 195 55.84 39.97 -5.51
C LYS A 195 55.64 38.46 -5.57
N LEU A 196 56.71 37.67 -5.56
CA LEU A 196 56.64 36.22 -5.56
C LEU A 196 56.14 35.69 -4.21
N SER A 197 56.61 36.26 -3.09
CA SER A 197 56.15 35.96 -1.74
C SER A 197 54.66 36.29 -1.58
N ASP A 198 54.22 37.45 -2.06
CA ASP A 198 52.80 37.86 -2.04
C ASP A 198 51.93 36.92 -2.89
N ARG A 199 52.45 36.45 -4.05
CA ARG A 199 51.77 35.42 -4.85
C ARG A 199 51.67 34.09 -4.12
N TYR A 200 52.73 33.65 -3.44
CA TYR A 200 52.68 32.42 -2.63
C TYR A 200 51.71 32.55 -1.46
N GLN A 201 51.69 33.70 -0.79
CA GLN A 201 50.74 34.01 0.28
C GLN A 201 49.29 33.96 -0.24
N ALA A 202 49.01 34.60 -1.37
CA ALA A 202 47.67 34.60 -1.98
C ALA A 202 47.20 33.22 -2.44
N VAL A 203 48.11 32.37 -2.94
CA VAL A 203 47.80 30.98 -3.29
C VAL A 203 47.50 30.17 -2.03
N TYR A 204 48.28 30.34 -0.96
CA TYR A 204 48.05 29.67 0.31
C TYR A 204 46.71 30.07 0.94
N GLU A 205 46.37 31.36 0.90
CA GLU A 205 45.08 31.88 1.39
C GLU A 205 43.90 31.28 0.60
N ARG A 206 43.99 31.23 -0.73
CA ARG A 206 42.98 30.55 -1.56
C ARG A 206 42.84 29.07 -1.23
N ASP A 207 43.94 28.35 -1.02
CA ASP A 207 43.90 26.93 -0.65
C ASP A 207 43.23 26.72 0.72
N VAL A 208 43.48 27.62 1.68
CA VAL A 208 42.83 27.60 3.00
C VAL A 208 41.33 27.88 2.87
N GLU A 209 40.94 28.87 2.06
CA GLU A 209 39.52 29.17 1.78
C GLU A 209 38.82 28.02 1.07
N PHE A 210 39.46 27.41 0.08
CA PHE A 210 38.93 26.24 -0.62
C PHE A 210 38.74 25.04 0.32
N LYS A 211 39.70 24.79 1.22
CA LYS A 211 39.56 23.77 2.27
C LYS A 211 38.41 24.07 3.23
N LYS A 212 38.23 25.34 3.65
CA LYS A 212 37.09 25.75 4.50
C LYS A 212 35.75 25.55 3.78
N PHE A 213 35.67 25.92 2.50
CA PHE A 213 34.49 25.71 1.67
C PHE A 213 34.16 24.23 1.54
N ARG A 214 35.17 23.39 1.29
CA ARG A 214 35.02 21.94 1.19
C ARG A 214 34.55 21.31 2.50
N ILE A 215 35.12 21.70 3.65
CA ILE A 215 34.65 21.24 4.97
C ILE A 215 33.18 21.64 5.21
N LYS A 216 32.77 22.84 4.77
CA LYS A 216 31.38 23.29 4.86
C LYS A 216 30.44 22.47 3.98
N MET A 217 30.84 22.18 2.75
CA MET A 217 30.09 21.31 1.82
C MET A 217 29.98 19.87 2.34
N ASP A 218 31.09 19.30 2.82
CA ASP A 218 31.10 17.96 3.44
C ASP A 218 30.17 17.92 4.66
N GLY A 219 30.14 18.99 5.46
CA GLY A 219 29.21 19.14 6.59
C GLY A 219 27.73 19.20 6.18
N GLN A 220 27.41 19.85 5.05
CA GLN A 220 26.05 19.89 4.50
C GLN A 220 25.64 18.53 3.90
N VAL A 221 26.57 17.83 3.23
CA VAL A 221 26.32 16.48 2.74
C VAL A 221 26.06 15.51 3.89
N GLU A 222 26.82 15.60 4.98
CA GLU A 222 26.60 14.77 6.18
C GLU A 222 25.34 15.16 6.96
N SER A 223 24.86 16.41 6.92
CA SER A 223 23.54 16.75 7.47
C SER A 223 22.41 16.17 6.63
N LEU A 224 22.47 16.33 5.30
CA LEU A 224 21.45 15.79 4.39
C LEU A 224 21.40 14.26 4.43
N LYS A 225 22.53 13.57 4.61
CA LYS A 225 22.55 12.12 4.82
C LYS A 225 21.83 11.71 6.11
N ARG A 226 22.02 12.46 7.21
CA ARG A 226 21.31 12.21 8.47
C ARG A 226 19.81 12.43 8.33
N ASP A 227 19.40 13.51 7.66
CA ASP A 227 17.98 13.80 7.40
C ASP A 227 17.36 12.71 6.51
N LEU A 228 18.08 12.23 5.48
CA LEU A 228 17.65 11.12 4.63
C LEU A 228 17.49 9.82 5.44
N GLU A 229 18.42 9.51 6.34
CA GLU A 229 18.33 8.34 7.23
C GLU A 229 17.16 8.47 8.22
N GLU A 230 16.90 9.67 8.72
CA GLU A 230 15.74 9.97 9.58
C GLU A 230 14.41 9.75 8.84
N VAL A 231 14.26 10.30 7.64
CA VAL A 231 13.07 10.10 6.80
C VAL A 231 12.88 8.61 6.45
N LYS A 232 13.96 7.88 6.16
CA LYS A 232 13.88 6.42 5.92
C LYS A 232 13.40 5.67 7.16
N ARG A 233 13.90 6.03 8.34
CA ARG A 233 13.47 5.44 9.60
C ARG A 233 11.99 5.73 9.90
N GLU A 234 11.52 6.96 9.67
CA GLU A 234 10.11 7.31 9.79
C GLU A 234 9.22 6.55 8.80
N ARG A 235 9.67 6.37 7.54
CA ARG A 235 8.97 5.56 6.54
C ARG A 235 8.85 4.11 6.99
N ASP A 236 9.93 3.53 7.52
CA ASP A 236 9.94 2.16 8.05
C ASP A 236 9.11 1.99 9.32
N GLU A 237 8.96 3.04 10.13
CA GLU A 237 8.07 3.06 11.30
C GLU A 237 6.60 3.13 10.87
N ARG A 238 6.25 4.01 9.92
CA ARG A 238 4.89 4.10 9.36
C ARG A 238 4.49 2.82 8.62
N ALA A 239 5.41 2.20 7.88
CA ALA A 239 5.15 0.92 7.21
C ALA A 239 4.79 -0.19 8.21
N LYS A 240 5.48 -0.26 9.35
CA LYS A 240 5.16 -1.20 10.44
C LYS A 240 3.84 -0.87 11.13
N GLU A 241 3.50 0.41 11.25
CA GLU A 241 2.21 0.83 11.81
C GLU A 241 1.04 0.45 10.90
N VAL A 242 1.18 0.63 9.59
CA VAL A 242 0.21 0.16 8.59
C VAL A 242 0.05 -1.36 8.65
N GLU A 243 1.15 -2.12 8.72
CA GLU A 243 1.10 -3.58 8.86
C GLU A 243 0.36 -4.02 10.14
N ARG A 244 0.60 -3.36 11.27
CA ARG A 244 -0.15 -3.60 12.52
C ARG A 244 -1.63 -3.29 12.39
N LEU A 245 -1.98 -2.17 11.75
CA LEU A 245 -3.38 -1.79 11.54
C LEU A 245 -4.11 -2.77 10.61
N GLU A 246 -3.41 -3.32 9.61
CA GLU A 246 -3.97 -4.39 8.76
C GLU A 246 -4.19 -5.69 9.53
N GLU A 247 -3.27 -6.07 10.42
CA GLU A 247 -3.43 -7.22 11.31
C GLU A 247 -4.61 -7.02 12.29
N ASP A 248 -4.71 -5.83 12.90
CA ASP A 248 -5.82 -5.48 13.79
C ASP A 248 -7.16 -5.47 13.04
N LYS A 249 -7.19 -4.95 11.80
CA LYS A 249 -8.38 -5.01 10.94
C LYS A 249 -8.79 -6.47 10.67
N LYS A 250 -7.87 -7.33 10.25
CA LYS A 250 -8.15 -8.76 10.03
C LYS A 250 -8.65 -9.45 11.29
N ARG A 251 -8.10 -9.08 12.45
CA ARG A 251 -8.52 -9.61 13.76
C ARG A 251 -9.94 -9.17 14.11
N VAL A 252 -10.29 -7.90 13.89
CA VAL A 252 -11.64 -7.38 14.11
C VAL A 252 -12.63 -8.01 13.14
N GLU A 253 -12.29 -8.18 11.86
CA GLU A 253 -13.13 -8.88 10.88
C GLU A 253 -13.36 -10.34 11.27
N ALA A 254 -12.34 -11.05 11.75
CA ALA A 254 -12.49 -12.42 12.25
C ALA A 254 -13.36 -12.51 13.51
N GLN A 255 -13.24 -11.54 14.43
CA GLN A 255 -14.11 -11.45 15.61
C GLN A 255 -15.56 -11.14 15.22
N LEU A 256 -15.77 -10.26 14.24
CA LEU A 256 -17.10 -9.94 13.74
C LEU A 256 -17.77 -11.19 13.13
N ALA A 257 -17.05 -11.93 12.28
CA ALA A 257 -17.56 -13.17 11.69
C ALA A 257 -17.86 -14.25 12.76
N GLU A 258 -17.05 -14.35 13.81
CA GLU A 258 -17.32 -15.28 14.92
C GLU A 258 -18.56 -14.87 15.73
N GLU A 259 -18.75 -13.57 15.99
CA GLU A 259 -19.94 -13.06 16.68
C GLU A 259 -21.20 -13.18 15.82
N GLU A 260 -21.11 -12.92 14.50
CA GLU A 260 -22.22 -13.16 13.56
C GLU A 260 -22.64 -14.63 13.58
N GLY A 261 -21.69 -15.58 13.52
CA GLY A 261 -21.98 -16.99 13.66
C GLY A 261 -22.56 -17.38 15.04
N ARG A 262 -22.14 -16.71 16.13
CA ARG A 262 -22.77 -16.90 17.46
C ARG A 262 -24.19 -16.38 17.49
N CYS A 263 -24.47 -15.23 16.88
CA CYS A 263 -25.81 -14.68 16.76
C CYS A 263 -26.73 -15.61 15.98
N GLU A 264 -26.30 -16.16 14.84
CA GLU A 264 -27.06 -17.15 14.06
C GLU A 264 -27.38 -18.40 14.90
N ASN A 265 -26.38 -18.97 15.58
CA ASN A 265 -26.59 -20.13 16.45
C ASN A 265 -27.56 -19.84 17.61
N LEU A 266 -27.52 -18.63 18.17
CA LEU A 266 -28.45 -18.21 19.23
C LEU A 266 -29.86 -17.98 18.69
N GLU A 267 -30.01 -17.44 17.49
CA GLU A 267 -31.31 -17.32 16.79
C GLU A 267 -31.91 -18.71 16.55
N ASP A 268 -31.13 -19.67 16.06
CA ASP A 268 -31.58 -21.06 15.85
C ASP A 268 -32.00 -21.75 17.15
N LEU A 269 -31.22 -21.56 18.23
CA LEU A 269 -31.54 -22.11 19.55
C LEU A 269 -32.80 -21.47 20.14
N LEU A 270 -32.98 -20.15 19.97
CA LEU A 270 -34.19 -19.43 20.36
C LEU A 270 -35.40 -19.94 19.58
N ASP A 271 -35.28 -20.16 18.28
CA ASP A 271 -36.36 -20.68 17.46
C ASP A 271 -36.69 -22.15 17.78
N ALA A 272 -35.68 -22.98 18.07
CA ALA A 272 -35.89 -24.35 18.51
C ALA A 272 -36.56 -24.42 19.90
N SER A 273 -36.10 -23.60 20.84
CA SER A 273 -36.68 -23.51 22.18
C SER A 273 -38.09 -22.90 22.16
N ALA A 274 -38.35 -21.87 21.35
CA ALA A 274 -39.68 -21.30 21.16
C ALA A 274 -40.66 -22.33 20.58
N ARG A 275 -40.24 -23.15 19.61
CA ARG A 275 -41.04 -24.24 19.05
C ARG A 275 -41.33 -25.34 20.09
N ALA A 276 -40.31 -25.77 20.83
CA ALA A 276 -40.47 -26.74 21.90
C ALA A 276 -41.38 -26.22 23.01
N TYR A 277 -41.22 -24.94 23.39
CA TYR A 277 -42.06 -24.29 24.38
C TYR A 277 -43.50 -24.19 23.89
N ALA A 278 -43.75 -23.72 22.67
CA ALA A 278 -45.09 -23.64 22.09
C ALA A 278 -45.81 -25.01 22.12
N LEU A 279 -45.13 -26.09 21.72
CA LEU A 279 -45.66 -27.45 21.79
C LEU A 279 -46.02 -27.87 23.22
N HIS A 280 -45.16 -27.56 24.20
CA HIS A 280 -45.41 -27.89 25.61
C HIS A 280 -46.53 -27.04 26.23
N HIS A 281 -46.61 -25.76 25.85
CA HIS A 281 -47.50 -24.76 26.41
C HIS A 281 -48.94 -24.93 25.93
N MET A 282 -49.15 -25.38 24.68
CA MET A 282 -50.48 -25.73 24.15
C MET A 282 -51.21 -26.77 25.01
N ALA A 283 -50.48 -27.57 25.80
CA ALA A 283 -51.04 -28.58 26.67
C ALA A 283 -51.21 -28.15 28.15
N THR A 284 -50.58 -27.06 28.60
CA THR A 284 -50.39 -26.83 30.06
C THR A 284 -50.72 -25.44 30.58
N VAL A 285 -50.82 -24.40 29.74
CA VAL A 285 -50.96 -23.02 30.25
C VAL A 285 -52.26 -22.34 29.80
N PRO A 286 -52.94 -21.57 30.67
CA PRO A 286 -54.14 -20.83 30.31
C PRO A 286 -53.93 -19.91 29.11
N LYS A 287 -54.88 -19.94 28.17
CA LYS A 287 -54.84 -19.20 26.90
C LYS A 287 -54.43 -17.72 27.04
N ALA A 288 -54.92 -17.05 28.08
CA ALA A 288 -54.61 -15.63 28.33
C ALA A 288 -53.11 -15.35 28.53
N SER A 289 -52.36 -16.26 29.17
CA SER A 289 -50.90 -16.10 29.36
C SER A 289 -50.11 -16.43 28.10
N PHE A 290 -50.64 -17.30 27.24
CA PHE A 290 -50.05 -17.58 25.93
C PHE A 290 -50.21 -16.37 25.00
N ASP A 291 -51.38 -15.74 25.01
CA ASP A 291 -51.66 -14.56 24.17
C ASP A 291 -50.75 -13.37 24.53
N THR A 292 -50.45 -13.14 25.83
CA THR A 292 -49.47 -12.11 26.24
C THR A 292 -48.06 -12.46 25.81
N LEU A 293 -47.62 -13.71 25.97
CA LEU A 293 -46.27 -14.12 25.56
C LEU A 293 -46.10 -14.05 24.03
N GLN A 294 -47.15 -14.41 23.28
CA GLN A 294 -47.19 -14.29 21.83
C GLN A 294 -47.12 -12.83 21.40
N TYR A 295 -47.83 -11.93 22.09
CA TYR A 295 -47.76 -10.49 21.84
C TYR A 295 -46.36 -9.93 22.12
N GLU A 296 -45.72 -10.30 23.23
CA GLU A 296 -44.34 -9.89 23.55
C GLU A 296 -43.33 -10.43 22.54
N HIS A 297 -43.47 -11.69 22.10
CA HIS A 297 -42.62 -12.26 21.05
C HIS A 297 -42.79 -11.51 19.71
N LEU A 298 -44.03 -11.22 19.30
CA LEU A 298 -44.28 -10.45 18.09
C LEU A 298 -43.71 -9.03 18.20
N ARG A 299 -43.82 -8.40 19.37
CA ARG A 299 -43.21 -7.09 19.63
C ARG A 299 -41.69 -7.14 19.54
N ALA A 300 -41.04 -8.10 20.18
CA ALA A 300 -39.58 -8.27 20.12
C ALA A 300 -39.12 -8.54 18.68
N LYS A 301 -39.88 -9.33 17.92
CA LYS A 301 -39.62 -9.59 16.50
C LYS A 301 -39.74 -8.32 15.65
N HIS A 302 -40.71 -7.45 15.93
CA HIS A 302 -40.81 -6.13 15.30
C HIS A 302 -39.64 -5.22 15.66
N GLU A 303 -39.25 -5.14 16.94
CA GLU A 303 -38.10 -4.34 17.38
C GLU A 303 -36.79 -4.84 16.73
N ALA A 304 -36.61 -6.16 16.60
CA ALA A 304 -35.47 -6.74 15.88
C ALA A 304 -35.47 -6.39 14.39
N ALA A 305 -36.63 -6.43 13.72
CA ALA A 305 -36.78 -6.01 12.33
C ALA A 305 -36.44 -4.52 12.14
N ASP A 306 -36.87 -3.65 13.06
CA ASP A 306 -36.53 -2.22 13.05
C ASP A 306 -35.02 -1.98 13.21
N TRP A 307 -34.35 -2.77 14.04
CA TRP A 307 -32.89 -2.70 14.18
C TRP A 307 -32.17 -3.19 12.91
N ARG A 308 -32.64 -4.26 12.27
CA ARG A 308 -32.12 -4.72 10.97
C ARG A 308 -32.27 -3.65 9.91
N LEU A 309 -33.44 -3.02 9.81
CA LEU A 309 -33.68 -1.91 8.87
C LEU A 309 -32.77 -0.71 9.13
N LYS A 310 -32.54 -0.33 10.40
CA LYS A 310 -31.59 0.73 10.77
C LYS A 310 -30.15 0.37 10.39
N ALA A 311 -29.75 -0.89 10.58
CA ALA A 311 -28.43 -1.37 10.20
C ALA A 311 -28.24 -1.34 8.67
N GLU A 312 -29.22 -1.81 7.90
CA GLU A 312 -29.24 -1.72 6.44
C GLU A 312 -29.16 -0.26 5.97
N THR A 313 -29.95 0.64 6.57
CA THR A 313 -29.93 2.08 6.24
C THR A 313 -28.54 2.68 6.47
N ARG A 314 -27.88 2.39 7.60
CA ARG A 314 -26.50 2.81 7.86
C ARG A 314 -25.49 2.18 6.90
N GLY A 315 -25.73 0.94 6.48
CA GLY A 315 -24.93 0.27 5.45
C GLY A 315 -24.99 1.01 4.12
N VAL A 316 -26.18 1.45 3.71
CA VAL A 316 -26.37 2.28 2.51
C VAL A 316 -25.71 3.65 2.66
N GLU A 317 -25.86 4.34 3.80
CA GLU A 317 -25.18 5.62 4.07
C GLU A 317 -23.66 5.49 3.99
N LEU A 318 -23.10 4.42 4.57
CA LEU A 318 -21.66 4.13 4.52
C LEU A 318 -21.19 3.84 3.09
N GLN A 319 -22.00 3.17 2.28
CA GLN A 319 -21.71 2.96 0.87
C GLN A 319 -21.75 4.26 0.07
N MET A 320 -22.77 5.11 0.30
CA MET A 320 -22.83 6.45 -0.31
C MET A 320 -21.60 7.30 0.04
N LYS A 321 -21.14 7.26 1.30
CA LYS A 321 -19.91 7.95 1.73
C LYS A 321 -18.65 7.40 1.09
N LYS A 322 -18.57 6.08 0.86
CA LYS A 322 -17.46 5.48 0.09
C LYS A 322 -17.46 5.95 -1.35
N ASP A 323 -18.63 6.05 -1.97
CA ASP A 323 -18.75 6.52 -3.35
C ASP A 323 -18.44 8.03 -3.48
N GLU A 324 -18.84 8.84 -2.48
CA GLU A 324 -18.43 10.25 -2.36
C GLU A 324 -16.89 10.39 -2.22
N ILE A 325 -16.24 9.54 -1.41
CA ILE A 325 -14.78 9.52 -1.29
C ILE A 325 -14.12 9.19 -2.64
N LYS A 326 -14.62 8.18 -3.37
CA LYS A 326 -14.10 7.84 -4.71
C LYS A 326 -14.27 8.99 -5.71
N GLU A 327 -15.39 9.69 -5.68
CA GLU A 327 -15.60 10.87 -6.54
C GLU A 327 -14.60 11.99 -6.20
N LEU A 328 -14.34 12.22 -4.91
CA LEU A 328 -13.33 13.19 -4.47
C LEU A 328 -11.91 12.77 -4.88
N GLU A 329 -11.56 11.49 -4.77
CA GLU A 329 -10.29 10.95 -5.25
C GLU A 329 -10.12 11.17 -6.76
N GLN A 330 -11.17 10.91 -7.55
CA GLN A 330 -11.17 11.16 -8.98
C GLN A 330 -11.01 12.65 -9.32
N ARG A 331 -11.66 13.55 -8.57
CA ARG A 331 -11.48 15.00 -8.73
C ARG A 331 -10.06 15.45 -8.40
N LEU A 332 -9.44 14.85 -7.39
CA LEU A 332 -8.03 15.11 -7.06
C LEU A 332 -7.09 14.64 -8.18
N GLU A 333 -7.34 13.47 -8.75
CA GLU A 333 -6.56 12.96 -9.90
C GLU A 333 -6.66 13.90 -11.10
N VAL A 334 -7.87 14.36 -11.46
CA VAL A 334 -8.06 15.35 -12.54
C VAL A 334 -7.34 16.66 -12.21
N GLY A 335 -7.40 17.14 -10.96
CA GLY A 335 -6.68 18.34 -10.54
C GLY A 335 -5.15 18.19 -10.61
N GLU A 336 -4.61 17.00 -10.35
CA GLU A 336 -3.19 16.71 -10.54
C GLU A 336 -2.80 16.68 -12.03
N GLU A 337 -3.65 16.11 -12.89
CA GLU A 337 -3.46 16.14 -14.34
C GLU A 337 -3.47 17.58 -14.88
N GLU A 338 -4.43 18.41 -14.47
CA GLU A 338 -4.49 19.83 -14.83
C GLU A 338 -3.23 20.59 -14.37
N LYS A 339 -2.77 20.33 -13.15
CA LYS A 339 -1.53 20.90 -12.62
C LYS A 339 -0.31 20.48 -13.46
N ASN A 340 -0.23 19.23 -13.89
CA ASN A 340 0.85 18.75 -14.74
C ASN A 340 0.83 19.44 -16.11
N VAL A 341 -0.34 19.55 -16.74
CA VAL A 341 -0.51 20.26 -18.03
C VAL A 341 -0.13 21.73 -17.90
N LEU A 342 -0.54 22.41 -16.82
CA LEU A 342 -0.12 23.78 -16.54
C LEU A 342 1.40 23.88 -16.31
N GLY A 343 2.00 22.91 -15.64
CA GLY A 343 3.45 22.81 -15.47
C GLY A 343 4.19 22.74 -16.80
N GLU A 344 3.75 21.85 -17.70
CA GLU A 344 4.30 21.75 -19.07
C GLU A 344 4.11 23.05 -19.88
N ALA A 345 2.97 23.73 -19.71
CA ALA A 345 2.74 25.03 -20.32
C ALA A 345 3.68 26.13 -19.79
N PHE A 346 4.03 26.09 -18.50
CA PHE A 346 5.01 27.02 -17.93
C PHE A 346 6.44 26.72 -18.43
N ASP A 347 6.81 25.46 -18.53
CA ASP A 347 8.12 25.06 -19.04
C ASP A 347 8.30 25.48 -20.51
N THR A 348 7.29 25.26 -21.35
CA THR A 348 7.30 25.74 -22.76
C THR A 348 7.38 27.27 -22.87
N MET A 349 6.60 28.02 -22.08
CA MET A 349 6.75 29.50 -22.03
C MET A 349 8.13 29.94 -21.57
N ARG A 350 8.79 29.17 -20.69
CA ARG A 350 10.15 29.46 -20.21
C ARG A 350 11.18 29.24 -21.32
N GLU A 351 11.03 28.16 -22.09
CA GLU A 351 11.83 27.87 -23.28
C GLU A 351 11.66 28.96 -24.35
N ASP A 352 10.42 29.32 -24.68
CA ASP A 352 10.12 30.41 -25.64
C ASP A 352 10.74 31.74 -25.18
N GLY A 353 10.66 32.04 -23.88
CA GLY A 353 11.30 33.22 -23.31
C GLY A 353 12.83 33.19 -23.38
N ALA A 354 13.46 32.02 -23.35
CA ALA A 354 14.90 31.88 -23.56
C ALA A 354 15.28 32.11 -25.02
N VAL A 355 14.51 31.56 -25.97
CA VAL A 355 14.71 31.76 -27.42
C VAL A 355 14.56 33.24 -27.79
N LEU A 356 13.54 33.93 -27.29
CA LEU A 356 13.33 35.36 -27.53
C LEU A 356 14.48 36.22 -26.98
N ARG A 357 15.05 35.86 -25.83
CA ARG A 357 16.23 36.55 -25.28
C ARG A 357 17.45 36.37 -26.18
N GLU A 358 17.68 35.15 -26.67
CA GLU A 358 18.77 34.86 -27.61
C GLU A 358 18.62 35.63 -28.93
N GLU A 359 17.40 35.77 -29.47
CA GLU A 359 17.14 36.58 -30.66
C GLU A 359 17.35 38.08 -30.44
N ILE A 360 16.95 38.62 -29.28
CA ILE A 360 17.18 40.02 -28.91
C ILE A 360 18.68 40.31 -28.78
N ASP A 361 19.44 39.43 -28.14
CA ASP A 361 20.89 39.56 -28.00
C ASP A 361 21.58 39.50 -29.38
N ARG A 362 21.05 38.70 -30.30
CA ARG A 362 21.54 38.61 -31.69
C ARG A 362 21.26 39.88 -32.50
N LEU A 363 20.09 40.50 -32.32
CA LEU A 363 19.70 41.77 -32.96
C LEU A 363 20.49 42.97 -32.43
N ILE A 364 20.76 43.00 -31.12
CA ILE A 364 21.56 44.04 -30.48
C ILE A 364 23.04 43.89 -30.88
N GLY A 365 23.56 42.66 -30.99
CA GLY A 365 24.92 42.39 -31.46
C GLY A 365 25.18 42.81 -32.91
N ALA A 366 24.16 42.77 -33.78
CA ALA A 366 24.27 43.15 -35.19
C ALA A 366 24.19 44.67 -35.43
N SER A 367 23.62 45.45 -34.50
CA SER A 367 23.30 46.87 -34.73
C SER A 367 24.39 47.86 -34.29
N ILE A 368 25.47 47.41 -33.62
CA ILE A 368 26.49 48.31 -33.05
C ILE A 368 27.77 48.40 -33.91
N SER A 369 27.92 47.64 -35.01
CA SER A 369 29.19 47.56 -35.75
C SER A 369 29.29 48.35 -37.06
N GLY A 370 28.38 49.27 -37.42
CA GLY A 370 28.51 49.93 -38.71
C GLY A 370 27.67 51.18 -38.93
N GLN A 371 28.19 52.34 -38.54
CA GLN A 371 27.97 53.61 -39.27
C GLN A 371 28.89 54.72 -38.74
N ARG A 372 30.00 54.93 -39.46
CA ARG A 372 30.77 56.18 -39.48
C ARG A 372 30.66 56.73 -40.91
N SER A 373 30.16 57.94 -41.07
CA SER A 373 30.34 58.75 -42.28
C SER A 373 30.17 60.24 -41.98
N ASP A 374 31.31 60.92 -41.90
CA ASP A 374 31.69 62.19 -42.53
C ASP A 374 30.61 63.26 -42.85
N PHE A 375 30.83 64.46 -42.32
CA PHE A 375 30.31 65.72 -42.88
C PHE A 375 31.39 66.82 -42.82
N SER A 376 31.69 67.43 -43.97
CA SER A 376 32.62 68.56 -44.14
C SER A 376 31.87 69.85 -44.52
N TYR A 377 32.45 71.02 -44.21
CA TYR A 377 31.94 72.35 -44.60
C TYR A 377 33.07 73.21 -45.23
N PRO A 378 32.80 74.04 -46.27
CA PRO A 378 33.81 74.90 -46.91
C PRO A 378 33.67 76.41 -46.61
N THR A 379 34.81 77.10 -46.79
CA THR A 379 35.18 78.53 -46.62
C THR A 379 34.85 79.44 -47.82
N LEU A 380 34.77 80.77 -47.61
CA LEU A 380 34.73 81.83 -48.65
C LEU A 380 35.61 83.05 -48.28
N ASP A 381 36.24 83.65 -49.29
CA ASP A 381 37.28 84.72 -49.28
C ASP A 381 36.73 86.16 -49.58
N PRO A 382 37.54 87.25 -49.41
CA PRO A 382 37.13 88.67 -49.34
C PRO A 382 37.52 89.56 -50.56
N LEU A 383 37.14 90.86 -50.58
CA LEU A 383 37.63 91.88 -51.56
C LEU A 383 37.81 93.33 -50.97
N PRO A 384 38.65 94.21 -51.59
CA PRO A 384 39.23 95.45 -51.01
C PRO A 384 38.98 96.78 -51.79
N SER A 385 39.40 97.96 -51.24
CA SER A 385 39.91 99.18 -51.97
C SER A 385 40.38 100.23 -50.92
N VAL A 386 41.60 100.82 -50.87
CA VAL A 386 42.45 101.74 -51.68
C VAL A 386 42.05 103.24 -51.69
N SER A 387 42.97 104.14 -51.27
CA SER A 387 43.09 105.54 -51.76
C SER A 387 44.49 106.16 -51.47
N PRO A 388 45.15 106.86 -52.43
CA PRO A 388 46.51 107.43 -52.28
C PRO A 388 46.59 108.97 -52.48
N ALA A 389 47.47 109.67 -51.75
CA ALA A 389 47.88 111.05 -52.14
C ALA A 389 49.19 111.61 -51.52
N PHE A 390 49.87 110.93 -50.58
CA PHE A 390 50.94 111.57 -49.77
C PHE A 390 52.39 111.18 -50.15
N GLN A 391 52.64 110.63 -51.35
CA GLN A 391 53.92 109.98 -51.68
C GLN A 391 55.03 110.85 -52.27
N LEU A 392 54.84 112.16 -52.47
CA LEU A 392 55.81 112.95 -53.25
C LEU A 392 56.79 113.79 -52.42
N ALA A 393 56.58 114.00 -51.12
CA ALA A 393 57.45 114.86 -50.30
C ALA A 393 58.54 114.09 -49.52
N LEU A 394 58.55 112.75 -49.58
CA LEU A 394 59.43 111.88 -48.78
C LEU A 394 60.81 111.64 -49.43
N SER A 395 60.99 111.90 -50.73
CA SER A 395 62.09 111.38 -51.56
C SER A 395 63.53 111.78 -51.19
N HIS A 396 63.71 112.72 -50.25
CA HIS A 396 65.05 113.19 -49.85
C HIS A 396 65.38 112.95 -48.36
N SER A 397 64.37 112.77 -47.49
CA SER A 397 64.51 111.98 -46.26
C SER A 397 64.79 110.53 -46.63
N ASP A 398 64.18 110.06 -47.71
CA ASP A 398 64.23 108.70 -48.21
C ASP A 398 65.63 108.17 -48.47
N LEU A 399 66.69 108.96 -48.69
CA LEU A 399 68.01 108.35 -48.98
C LEU A 399 68.75 107.89 -47.70
N ILE A 400 68.77 108.74 -46.67
CA ILE A 400 69.41 108.41 -45.37
C ILE A 400 68.51 107.45 -44.60
N THR A 401 67.20 107.69 -44.66
CA THR A 401 66.19 106.71 -44.32
C THR A 401 66.42 105.43 -45.15
N SER A 402 66.67 105.44 -46.47
CA SER A 402 66.84 104.21 -47.27
C SER A 402 68.07 103.36 -46.96
N HIS A 403 69.07 103.84 -46.19
CA HIS A 403 70.22 103.00 -45.85
C HIS A 403 70.10 102.41 -44.44
N PHE A 404 69.76 103.24 -43.44
CA PHE A 404 69.64 102.78 -42.05
C PHE A 404 68.22 102.36 -41.68
N LEU A 405 67.19 102.94 -42.31
CA LEU A 405 65.81 102.48 -42.09
C LEU A 405 65.62 101.04 -42.54
N PRO A 406 66.15 100.51 -43.67
CA PRO A 406 66.01 99.08 -43.97
C PRO A 406 66.67 98.18 -42.93
N GLN A 407 67.81 98.58 -42.37
CA GLN A 407 68.49 97.76 -41.35
C GLN A 407 67.74 97.81 -40.02
N VAL A 408 67.31 98.99 -39.59
CA VAL A 408 66.51 99.17 -38.36
C VAL A 408 65.13 98.53 -38.54
N THR A 409 64.50 98.65 -39.71
CA THR A 409 63.22 97.99 -40.00
C THR A 409 63.38 96.49 -40.19
N SER A 410 64.50 96.00 -40.72
CA SER A 410 64.82 94.57 -40.75
C SER A 410 64.97 94.02 -39.33
N LEU A 411 65.78 94.67 -38.49
CA LEU A 411 65.95 94.25 -37.10
C LEU A 411 64.67 94.39 -36.28
N THR A 412 63.91 95.46 -36.49
CA THR A 412 62.61 95.65 -35.83
C THR A 412 61.62 94.62 -36.33
N SER A 413 61.61 94.29 -37.62
CA SER A 413 60.81 93.20 -38.21
C SER A 413 61.22 91.85 -37.63
N ASP A 414 62.51 91.58 -37.47
CA ASP A 414 63.02 90.34 -36.89
C ASP A 414 62.67 90.24 -35.41
N ILE A 415 62.80 91.33 -34.65
CA ILE A 415 62.36 91.40 -33.25
C ILE A 415 60.85 91.23 -33.14
N SER A 416 60.07 91.87 -34.01
CA SER A 416 58.61 91.71 -34.08
C SER A 416 58.22 90.27 -34.42
N SER A 417 58.94 89.67 -35.38
CA SER A 417 58.79 88.29 -35.80
C SER A 417 59.11 87.33 -34.66
N LEU A 418 60.23 87.53 -33.96
CA LEU A 418 60.63 86.75 -32.80
C LEU A 418 59.69 86.94 -31.62
N GLN A 419 59.19 88.15 -31.36
CA GLN A 419 58.17 88.40 -30.34
C GLN A 419 56.85 87.72 -30.71
N SER A 420 56.44 87.76 -31.98
CA SER A 420 55.24 87.04 -32.44
C SER A 420 55.43 85.52 -32.34
N LYS A 421 56.62 85.00 -32.64
CA LYS A 421 56.96 83.59 -32.49
C LYS A 421 56.97 83.20 -31.02
N LEU A 422 57.56 84.02 -30.16
CA LEU A 422 57.57 83.81 -28.73
C LEU A 422 56.13 83.81 -28.19
N SER A 423 55.32 84.81 -28.51
CA SER A 423 53.90 84.85 -28.09
C SER A 423 53.12 83.65 -28.62
N THR A 424 53.37 83.23 -29.86
CA THR A 424 52.75 82.03 -30.45
C THR A 424 53.18 80.76 -29.72
N THR A 425 54.48 80.58 -29.45
CA THR A 425 54.97 79.42 -28.68
C THR A 425 54.47 79.42 -27.24
N THR A 426 54.33 80.60 -26.63
CA THR A 426 53.80 80.73 -25.27
C THR A 426 52.31 80.39 -25.24
N SER A 427 51.56 80.87 -26.24
CA SER A 427 50.14 80.52 -26.45
C SER A 427 49.95 79.02 -26.74
N ASN A 428 50.85 78.41 -27.52
CA ASN A 428 50.79 76.98 -27.80
C ASN A 428 51.15 76.15 -26.56
N LEU A 429 52.09 76.62 -25.74
CA LEU A 429 52.45 75.98 -24.48
C LEU A 429 51.29 76.05 -23.48
N THR A 430 50.64 77.21 -23.33
CA THR A 430 49.47 77.34 -22.46
C THR A 430 48.28 76.52 -22.98
N SER A 431 48.07 76.47 -24.30
CA SER A 431 47.07 75.58 -24.93
C SER A 431 47.38 74.10 -24.69
N SER A 432 48.65 73.69 -24.78
CA SER A 432 49.05 72.30 -24.51
C SER A 432 48.92 71.94 -23.03
N GLN A 433 49.24 72.88 -22.13
CA GLN A 433 49.08 72.70 -20.68
C GLN A 433 47.62 72.61 -20.27
N THR A 434 46.73 73.41 -20.88
CA THR A 434 45.28 73.32 -20.65
C THR A 434 44.73 72.00 -21.16
N SER A 435 45.07 71.59 -22.39
CA SER A 435 44.69 70.27 -22.92
C SER A 435 45.16 69.11 -22.04
N LEU A 436 46.38 69.15 -21.51
CA LEU A 436 46.89 68.13 -20.60
C LEU A 436 46.15 68.12 -19.25
N ALA A 437 45.72 69.28 -18.75
CA ALA A 437 44.91 69.38 -17.55
C ALA A 437 43.50 68.80 -17.79
N ASP A 438 42.90 69.07 -18.95
CA ASP A 438 41.59 68.53 -19.34
C ASP A 438 41.65 67.00 -19.49
N LEU A 439 42.68 66.46 -20.14
CA LEU A 439 42.86 65.01 -20.30
C LEU A 439 43.04 64.29 -18.95
N LYS A 440 43.76 64.91 -18.00
CA LYS A 440 43.89 64.38 -16.64
C LYS A 440 42.55 64.37 -15.92
N ARG A 441 41.70 65.38 -16.15
CA ARG A 441 40.36 65.47 -15.56
C ARG A 441 39.43 64.42 -16.14
N GLU A 442 39.46 64.22 -17.46
CA GLU A 442 38.70 63.17 -18.14
C GLU A 442 39.13 61.78 -17.67
N HIS A 443 40.44 61.51 -17.54
CA HIS A 443 40.93 60.24 -17.03
C HIS A 443 40.47 59.97 -15.60
N ALA A 444 40.53 60.98 -14.71
CA ALA A 444 40.00 60.87 -13.36
C ALA A 444 38.49 60.59 -13.34
N SER A 445 37.74 61.27 -14.22
CA SER A 445 36.30 61.05 -14.38
C SER A 445 35.98 59.64 -14.89
N LEU A 446 36.72 59.15 -15.89
CA LEU A 446 36.55 57.81 -16.45
C LEU A 446 36.89 56.73 -15.41
N HIS A 447 37.96 56.92 -14.64
CA HIS A 447 38.32 56.01 -13.57
C HIS A 447 37.23 55.98 -12.48
N ALA A 448 36.68 57.13 -12.11
CA ALA A 448 35.57 57.21 -11.15
C ALA A 448 34.33 56.47 -11.68
N ALA A 449 33.99 56.66 -12.96
CA ALA A 449 32.89 55.95 -13.61
C ALA A 449 33.12 54.43 -13.65
N HIS A 450 34.34 53.97 -13.95
CA HIS A 450 34.68 52.55 -13.95
C HIS A 450 34.57 51.94 -12.54
N THR A 451 35.04 52.63 -11.50
CA THR A 451 34.86 52.16 -10.11
C THR A 451 33.40 52.15 -9.69
N SER A 452 32.60 53.12 -10.13
CA SER A 452 31.15 53.15 -9.90
C SER A 452 30.44 52.00 -10.63
N LEU A 453 30.85 51.66 -11.84
CA LEU A 453 30.28 50.55 -12.59
C LEU A 453 30.63 49.21 -11.94
N LYS A 454 31.88 49.05 -11.49
CA LYS A 454 32.33 47.83 -10.80
C LYS A 454 31.57 47.61 -9.49
N THR A 455 31.38 48.67 -8.69
CA THR A 455 30.59 48.61 -7.45
C THR A 455 29.10 48.38 -7.73
N ALA A 456 28.54 48.97 -8.78
CA ALA A 456 27.17 48.69 -9.22
C ALA A 456 26.96 47.25 -9.73
N HIS A 457 28.01 46.59 -10.23
CA HIS A 457 27.95 45.19 -10.70
C HIS A 457 28.23 44.13 -9.63
N GLU A 458 28.71 44.52 -8.45
CA GLU A 458 28.97 43.60 -7.34
C GLU A 458 27.72 42.78 -6.90
N PRO A 459 26.49 43.35 -6.89
CA PRO A 459 25.26 42.58 -6.65
C PRO A 459 24.92 41.55 -7.75
N CYS A 460 25.44 41.69 -8.97
CA CYS A 460 25.20 40.69 -10.01
C CYS A 460 25.91 39.36 -9.70
N ALA A 461 27.00 39.39 -8.92
CA ALA A 461 27.68 38.18 -8.50
C ALA A 461 26.83 37.38 -7.49
N SER A 462 26.13 38.04 -6.57
CA SER A 462 25.21 37.36 -5.66
C SER A 462 24.00 36.79 -6.38
N ILE A 463 23.44 37.52 -7.35
CA ILE A 463 22.31 37.05 -8.18
C ILE A 463 22.72 35.81 -8.99
N LYS A 464 23.93 35.77 -9.56
CA LYS A 464 24.44 34.56 -10.24
C LYS A 464 24.50 33.34 -9.30
N LEU A 465 25.00 33.54 -8.09
CA LEU A 465 25.12 32.48 -7.10
C LEU A 465 23.74 32.00 -6.62
N GLU A 466 22.77 32.89 -6.48
CA GLU A 466 21.38 32.56 -6.18
C GLU A 466 20.70 31.81 -7.34
N LEU A 467 20.98 32.21 -8.59
CA LEU A 467 20.46 31.52 -9.78
C LEU A 467 20.99 30.08 -9.85
N GLU A 468 22.31 29.89 -9.73
CA GLU A 468 22.94 28.56 -9.69
C GLU A 468 22.37 27.68 -8.56
N LYS A 469 22.12 28.29 -7.39
CA LYS A 469 21.49 27.59 -6.26
C LYS A 469 20.04 27.18 -6.59
N SER A 470 19.26 28.06 -7.22
CA SER A 470 17.88 27.77 -7.61
C SER A 470 17.80 26.69 -8.70
N GLU A 471 18.75 26.68 -9.65
CA GLU A 471 18.84 25.66 -10.70
C GLU A 471 19.14 24.28 -10.11
N LEU A 472 20.06 24.21 -9.14
CA LEU A 472 20.35 22.97 -8.42
C LEU A 472 19.12 22.47 -7.63
N GLU A 473 18.40 23.37 -6.98
CA GLU A 473 17.17 23.04 -6.24
C GLU A 473 16.05 22.57 -7.18
N CYS A 474 15.87 23.21 -8.34
CA CYS A 474 14.97 22.75 -9.39
C CYS A 474 15.35 21.35 -9.90
N ALA A 475 16.64 21.08 -10.13
CA ALA A 475 17.10 19.76 -10.59
C ALA A 475 16.87 18.65 -9.55
N LEU A 476 17.03 18.95 -8.26
CA LEU A 476 16.71 18.02 -7.18
C LEU A 476 15.21 17.78 -7.05
N ASN A 477 14.41 18.84 -7.15
CA ASN A 477 12.95 18.74 -7.14
C ASN A 477 12.44 17.93 -8.33
N ALA A 478 13.01 18.10 -9.52
CA ALA A 478 12.68 17.30 -10.70
C ALA A 478 12.91 15.80 -10.47
N LYS A 479 14.07 15.43 -9.89
CA LYS A 479 14.37 14.02 -9.53
C LYS A 479 13.41 13.47 -8.47
N SER A 480 13.02 14.29 -7.50
CA SER A 480 12.05 13.92 -6.47
C SER A 480 10.66 13.67 -7.07
N ILE A 481 10.21 14.55 -7.98
CA ILE A 481 8.95 14.41 -8.71
C ILE A 481 8.96 13.15 -9.56
N GLU A 482 10.06 12.85 -10.25
CA GLU A 482 10.19 11.64 -11.06
C GLU A 482 10.13 10.36 -10.21
N GLY A 483 10.79 10.33 -9.04
CA GLY A 483 10.66 9.23 -8.09
C GLY A 483 9.23 9.05 -7.56
N LEU A 484 8.51 10.14 -7.28
CA LEU A 484 7.10 10.07 -6.89
C LEU A 484 6.20 9.57 -8.03
N ARG A 485 6.49 9.94 -9.29
CA ARG A 485 5.77 9.42 -10.46
C ARG A 485 5.94 7.92 -10.63
N GLU A 486 7.15 7.40 -10.42
CA GLU A 486 7.42 5.95 -10.43
C GLU A 486 6.68 5.23 -9.30
N GLU A 487 6.66 5.79 -8.08
CA GLU A 487 5.92 5.23 -6.94
C GLU A 487 4.40 5.21 -7.21
N VAL A 488 3.85 6.29 -7.76
CA VAL A 488 2.42 6.35 -8.14
C VAL A 488 2.10 5.33 -9.24
N ALA A 489 2.97 5.15 -10.23
CA ALA A 489 2.79 4.13 -11.27
C ALA A 489 2.80 2.70 -10.70
N MET A 490 3.72 2.42 -9.77
CA MET A 490 3.78 1.15 -9.03
C MET A 490 2.52 0.90 -8.18
N LEU A 491 2.01 1.93 -7.49
CA LEU A 491 0.78 1.83 -6.72
C LEU A 491 -0.45 1.62 -7.61
N LYS A 492 -0.53 2.29 -8.77
CA LYS A 492 -1.60 2.08 -9.76
C LYS A 492 -1.58 0.66 -10.33
N MET A 493 -0.39 0.11 -10.62
CA MET A 493 -0.20 -1.29 -11.01
C MET A 493 -0.73 -2.25 -9.94
N LYS A 494 -0.30 -2.07 -8.68
CA LYS A 494 -0.73 -2.92 -7.56
C LYS A 494 -2.24 -2.83 -7.29
N ALA A 495 -2.82 -1.64 -7.37
CA ALA A 495 -4.27 -1.44 -7.22
C ALA A 495 -5.07 -2.16 -8.32
N LYS A 496 -4.56 -2.22 -9.56
CA LYS A 496 -5.16 -3.01 -10.64
C LYS A 496 -5.07 -4.52 -10.36
N GLU A 497 -3.91 -5.01 -9.93
CA GLU A 497 -3.73 -6.42 -9.56
C GLU A 497 -4.67 -6.83 -8.42
N ASP A 498 -4.81 -5.99 -7.40
CA ASP A 498 -5.72 -6.22 -6.26
C ASP A 498 -7.20 -6.19 -6.71
N SER A 499 -7.57 -5.26 -7.61
CA SER A 499 -8.91 -5.20 -8.20
C SER A 499 -9.24 -6.48 -9.00
N GLU A 500 -8.30 -6.97 -9.81
CA GLU A 500 -8.43 -8.23 -10.53
C GLU A 500 -8.44 -9.44 -9.61
N GLY A 501 -7.70 -9.39 -8.50
CA GLY A 501 -7.73 -10.37 -7.42
C GLY A 501 -9.11 -10.45 -6.77
N MET A 502 -9.71 -9.31 -6.43
CA MET A 502 -11.06 -9.24 -5.86
C MET A 502 -12.12 -9.74 -6.85
N LYS A 503 -12.02 -9.40 -8.14
CA LYS A 503 -12.92 -9.94 -9.18
C LYS A 503 -12.86 -11.46 -9.24
N ARG A 504 -11.65 -12.04 -9.28
CA ARG A 504 -11.46 -13.50 -9.28
C ARG A 504 -11.99 -14.17 -8.01
N ALA A 505 -11.81 -13.55 -6.85
CA ALA A 505 -12.35 -14.04 -5.59
C ALA A 505 -13.89 -14.03 -5.60
N ASN A 506 -14.50 -12.94 -6.09
CA ASN A 506 -15.96 -12.83 -6.20
C ASN A 506 -16.53 -13.87 -7.19
N ASP A 507 -15.88 -14.07 -8.34
CA ASP A 507 -16.27 -15.12 -9.30
C ASP A 507 -16.15 -16.54 -8.72
N CYS A 508 -15.22 -16.76 -7.79
CA CYS A 508 -15.10 -18.03 -7.07
C CYS A 508 -16.25 -18.22 -6.08
N VAL A 509 -16.57 -17.18 -5.29
CA VAL A 509 -17.69 -17.20 -4.34
C VAL A 509 -19.03 -17.39 -5.05
N MET A 510 -19.26 -16.69 -6.18
CA MET A 510 -20.47 -16.85 -6.97
C MET A 510 -20.62 -18.27 -7.51
N ARG A 511 -19.53 -18.88 -8.01
CA ARG A 511 -19.55 -20.29 -8.44
C ARG A 511 -19.80 -21.26 -7.30
N ALA A 512 -19.21 -21.02 -6.12
CA ALA A 512 -19.46 -21.82 -4.93
C ALA A 512 -20.92 -21.73 -4.49
N LYS A 513 -21.52 -20.53 -4.50
CA LYS A 513 -22.93 -20.30 -4.16
C LYS A 513 -23.89 -20.99 -5.13
N VAL A 514 -23.59 -20.96 -6.44
CA VAL A 514 -24.39 -21.68 -7.44
C VAL A 514 -24.29 -23.19 -7.24
N ALA A 515 -23.10 -23.71 -6.92
CA ALA A 515 -22.92 -25.13 -6.61
C ALA A 515 -23.67 -25.54 -5.32
N GLU A 516 -23.63 -24.70 -4.29
CA GLU A 516 -24.39 -24.91 -3.05
C GLU A 516 -25.90 -24.92 -3.30
N GLN A 517 -26.42 -23.96 -4.07
CA GLN A 517 -27.83 -23.94 -4.46
C GLN A 517 -28.22 -25.23 -5.21
N SER A 518 -27.39 -25.70 -6.14
CA SER A 518 -27.62 -26.97 -6.84
C SER A 518 -27.64 -28.18 -5.89
N LEU A 519 -26.81 -28.20 -4.84
CA LEU A 519 -26.80 -29.28 -3.85
C LEU A 519 -28.03 -29.21 -2.94
N VAL A 520 -28.50 -28.01 -2.59
CA VAL A 520 -29.74 -27.83 -1.81
C VAL A 520 -30.95 -28.32 -2.60
N GLU A 521 -31.03 -27.98 -3.89
CA GLU A 521 -32.06 -28.50 -4.79
C GLU A 521 -32.02 -30.03 -4.91
N GLU A 522 -30.83 -30.63 -4.98
CA GLU A 522 -30.67 -32.09 -4.98
C GLU A 522 -31.12 -32.73 -3.66
N ILE A 523 -30.79 -32.12 -2.51
CA ILE A 523 -31.23 -32.59 -1.19
C ILE A 523 -32.76 -32.55 -1.10
N ASP A 524 -33.39 -31.47 -1.54
CA ASP A 524 -34.85 -31.33 -1.50
C ASP A 524 -35.52 -32.33 -2.45
N TYR A 525 -34.97 -32.53 -3.65
CA TYR A 525 -35.42 -33.59 -4.55
C TYR A 525 -35.29 -34.99 -3.91
N LEU A 526 -34.16 -35.30 -3.28
CA LEU A 526 -33.96 -36.58 -2.60
C LEU A 526 -34.91 -36.77 -1.41
N ARG A 527 -35.23 -35.69 -0.69
CA ARG A 527 -36.25 -35.71 0.38
C ARG A 527 -37.64 -35.99 -0.17
N GLU A 528 -38.01 -35.38 -1.29
CA GLU A 528 -39.29 -35.65 -1.96
C GLU A 528 -39.39 -37.12 -2.39
N VAL A 529 -38.34 -37.65 -3.03
CA VAL A 529 -38.26 -39.07 -3.43
C VAL A 529 -38.34 -39.99 -2.21
N TYR A 530 -37.65 -39.64 -1.11
CA TYR A 530 -37.72 -40.41 0.13
C TYR A 530 -39.14 -40.40 0.75
N LEU A 531 -39.81 -39.25 0.78
CA LEU A 531 -41.18 -39.13 1.26
C LEU A 531 -42.16 -39.90 0.36
N GLU A 532 -41.91 -39.98 -0.95
CA GLU A 532 -42.67 -40.82 -1.86
C GLU A 532 -42.41 -42.31 -1.60
N ALA A 533 -41.15 -42.70 -1.45
CA ALA A 533 -40.75 -44.07 -1.12
C ALA A 533 -41.34 -44.56 0.21
N SER A 534 -41.34 -43.72 1.25
CA SER A 534 -41.89 -44.05 2.57
C SER A 534 -43.39 -44.41 2.52
N LYS A 535 -44.16 -43.88 1.57
CA LYS A 535 -45.57 -44.28 1.40
C LYS A 535 -45.70 -45.75 1.02
N TYR A 536 -44.76 -46.28 0.24
CA TYR A 536 -44.76 -47.69 -0.17
C TYR A 536 -44.38 -48.63 0.96
N GLU A 537 -43.65 -48.18 1.99
CA GLU A 537 -43.31 -49.00 3.16
C GLU A 537 -44.58 -49.58 3.80
N SER A 538 -45.59 -48.73 4.05
CA SER A 538 -46.88 -49.16 4.60
C SER A 538 -47.64 -50.14 3.71
N LEU A 539 -47.48 -50.02 2.38
CA LEU A 539 -48.10 -50.94 1.42
C LEU A 539 -47.36 -52.29 1.40
N TYR A 540 -46.04 -52.27 1.50
CA TYR A 540 -45.23 -53.49 1.59
C TYR A 540 -45.49 -54.23 2.90
N THR A 541 -45.57 -53.54 4.04
CA THR A 541 -45.91 -54.18 5.32
C THR A 541 -47.31 -54.77 5.28
N ALA A 542 -48.30 -54.05 4.73
CA ALA A 542 -49.65 -54.57 4.57
C ALA A 542 -49.69 -55.81 3.63
N LEU A 543 -48.96 -55.77 2.51
CA LEU A 543 -48.86 -56.90 1.59
C LEU A 543 -48.16 -58.11 2.24
N GLN A 544 -47.14 -57.85 3.05
CA GLN A 544 -46.44 -58.88 3.81
C GLN A 544 -47.37 -59.52 4.85
N GLU A 545 -48.13 -58.73 5.60
CA GLU A 545 -49.14 -59.22 6.55
C GLU A 545 -50.21 -60.07 5.85
N GLU A 546 -50.72 -59.63 4.69
CA GLU A 546 -51.66 -60.43 3.88
C GLU A 546 -51.04 -61.75 3.41
N HIS A 547 -49.77 -61.73 3.01
CA HIS A 547 -49.04 -62.93 2.60
C HIS A 547 -48.85 -63.91 3.77
N GLU A 548 -48.47 -63.42 4.96
CA GLU A 548 -48.34 -64.22 6.17
C GLU A 548 -49.68 -64.85 6.58
N ILE A 549 -50.79 -64.12 6.48
CA ILE A 549 -52.14 -64.65 6.70
C ILE A 549 -52.47 -65.76 5.69
N LEU A 550 -52.11 -65.59 4.42
CA LEU A 550 -52.33 -66.62 3.40
C LEU A 550 -51.51 -67.88 3.66
N ILE A 551 -50.24 -67.75 4.04
CA ILE A 551 -49.40 -68.89 4.43
C ILE A 551 -50.02 -69.62 5.64
N ALA A 552 -50.46 -68.88 6.66
CA ALA A 552 -51.08 -69.46 7.84
C ALA A 552 -52.39 -70.21 7.49
N ARG A 553 -53.20 -69.67 6.58
CA ARG A 553 -54.42 -70.34 6.09
C ARG A 553 -54.11 -71.59 5.28
N GLU A 554 -53.09 -71.53 4.42
CA GLU A 554 -52.63 -72.69 3.66
C GLU A 554 -52.14 -73.79 4.60
N GLN A 555 -51.32 -73.46 5.60
CA GLN A 555 -50.84 -74.41 6.60
C GLN A 555 -51.99 -75.04 7.40
N ALA A 556 -52.98 -74.24 7.83
CA ALA A 556 -54.15 -74.76 8.52
C ALA A 556 -54.98 -75.71 7.64
N ALA A 557 -55.16 -75.36 6.36
CA ALA A 557 -55.88 -76.21 5.40
C ALA A 557 -55.12 -77.52 5.10
N VAL A 558 -53.78 -77.48 5.04
CA VAL A 558 -52.94 -78.68 4.89
C VAL A 558 -53.05 -79.58 6.12
N GLN A 559 -52.97 -79.02 7.33
CA GLN A 559 -53.15 -79.78 8.57
C GLN A 559 -54.52 -80.44 8.64
N GLU A 560 -55.59 -79.70 8.32
CA GLU A 560 -56.95 -80.24 8.27
C GLU A 560 -57.07 -81.35 7.22
N ALA A 561 -56.48 -81.18 6.04
CA ALA A 561 -56.46 -82.22 5.01
C ALA A 561 -55.68 -83.47 5.44
N GLU A 562 -54.55 -83.32 6.13
CA GLU A 562 -53.77 -84.42 6.71
C GLU A 562 -54.54 -85.15 7.81
N ASP A 563 -55.26 -84.42 8.66
CA ASP A 563 -56.09 -85.00 9.72
C ASP A 563 -57.28 -85.77 9.16
N ILE A 564 -57.98 -85.21 8.15
CA ILE A 564 -59.05 -85.92 7.43
C ILE A 564 -58.50 -87.15 6.71
N ALA A 565 -57.30 -87.05 6.09
CA ALA A 565 -56.66 -88.19 5.44
C ALA A 565 -56.33 -89.31 6.46
N ARG A 566 -55.83 -88.94 7.65
CA ARG A 566 -55.55 -89.88 8.75
C ARG A 566 -56.83 -90.58 9.22
N GLN A 567 -57.89 -89.82 9.48
CA GLN A 567 -59.19 -90.38 9.89
C GLN A 567 -59.79 -91.29 8.81
N ASN A 568 -59.69 -90.92 7.53
CA ASN A 568 -60.15 -91.75 6.41
C ASN A 568 -59.34 -93.05 6.28
N ALA A 569 -58.03 -93.01 6.52
CA ALA A 569 -57.19 -94.20 6.54
C ALA A 569 -57.58 -95.14 7.70
N GLU A 570 -57.84 -94.60 8.89
CA GLU A 570 -58.34 -95.36 10.05
C GLU A 570 -59.69 -96.04 9.73
N LEU A 571 -60.64 -95.30 9.14
CA LEU A 571 -61.93 -95.84 8.69
C LEU A 571 -61.82 -96.94 7.66
N ALA A 572 -60.97 -96.76 6.67
CA ALA A 572 -60.75 -97.78 5.64
C ALA A 572 -60.23 -99.09 6.26
N GLY A 573 -59.41 -99.00 7.32
CA GLY A 573 -58.87 -100.14 8.06
C GLY A 573 -59.87 -100.87 8.97
N HIS A 574 -61.01 -100.26 9.33
CA HIS A 574 -62.01 -100.94 10.16
C HIS A 574 -62.80 -101.98 9.35
N THR A 575 -62.90 -103.22 9.88
CA THR A 575 -63.71 -104.30 9.29
C THR A 575 -65.17 -104.30 9.77
N ASN A 576 -65.51 -103.52 10.80
CA ASN A 576 -66.85 -103.46 11.38
C ASN A 576 -67.71 -102.36 10.73
N GLU A 577 -68.76 -102.76 10.02
CA GLU A 577 -69.67 -101.84 9.32
C GLU A 577 -70.43 -100.90 10.27
N VAL A 578 -70.75 -101.34 11.49
CA VAL A 578 -71.50 -100.52 12.47
C VAL A 578 -70.66 -99.33 12.93
N GLN A 579 -69.34 -99.50 13.08
CA GLN A 579 -68.42 -98.41 13.44
C GLN A 579 -68.30 -97.39 12.30
N LYS A 580 -68.28 -97.84 11.05
CA LYS A 580 -68.31 -96.96 9.87
C LYS A 580 -69.57 -96.13 9.80
N ILE A 581 -70.73 -96.75 10.04
CA ILE A 581 -72.03 -96.05 10.06
C ILE A 581 -72.07 -95.00 11.17
N SER A 582 -71.67 -95.37 12.40
CA SER A 582 -71.63 -94.46 13.56
C SER A 582 -70.72 -93.25 13.31
N TYR A 583 -69.55 -93.46 12.70
CA TYR A 583 -68.64 -92.36 12.38
C TYR A 583 -69.20 -91.44 11.27
N VAL A 584 -69.78 -92.00 10.21
CA VAL A 584 -70.44 -91.20 9.16
C VAL A 584 -71.62 -90.40 9.73
N GLU A 585 -72.37 -90.96 10.68
CA GLU A 585 -73.40 -90.21 11.41
C GLU A 585 -72.81 -89.11 12.30
N GLY A 586 -71.67 -89.36 12.95
CA GLY A 586 -70.91 -88.35 13.69
C GLY A 586 -70.53 -87.17 12.81
N LEU A 587 -69.87 -87.43 11.67
CA LEU A 587 -69.51 -86.39 10.69
C LEU A 587 -70.73 -85.60 10.19
N ARG A 588 -71.88 -86.26 10.00
CA ARG A 588 -73.11 -85.56 9.60
C ARG A 588 -73.59 -84.60 10.68
N ARG A 589 -73.47 -84.96 11.97
CA ARG A 589 -73.84 -84.08 13.09
C ARG A 589 -72.87 -82.91 13.21
N GLU A 590 -71.57 -83.18 13.18
CA GLU A 590 -70.53 -82.13 13.20
C GLU A 590 -70.70 -81.17 12.02
N MET A 591 -70.98 -81.66 10.80
CA MET A 591 -71.26 -80.81 9.65
C MET A 591 -72.51 -79.93 9.86
N VAL A 592 -73.53 -80.43 10.56
CA VAL A 592 -74.73 -79.63 10.88
C VAL A 592 -74.40 -78.56 11.92
N GLU A 593 -73.63 -78.89 12.95
CA GLU A 593 -73.16 -77.95 13.97
C GLU A 593 -72.30 -76.84 13.35
N VAL A 594 -71.32 -77.21 12.51
CA VAL A 594 -70.48 -76.25 11.78
C VAL A 594 -71.31 -75.35 10.86
N LYS A 595 -72.35 -75.88 10.19
CA LYS A 595 -73.26 -75.05 9.39
C LYS A 595 -74.04 -74.05 10.25
N GLN A 596 -74.44 -74.44 11.45
CA GLN A 596 -75.13 -73.58 12.40
C GLN A 596 -74.19 -72.49 12.94
N GLU A 597 -72.96 -72.84 13.31
CA GLU A 597 -71.94 -71.88 13.73
C GLU A 597 -71.56 -70.91 12.61
N LEU A 598 -71.43 -71.40 11.37
CA LEU A 598 -71.19 -70.55 10.19
C LEU A 598 -72.35 -69.58 9.94
N ALA A 599 -73.60 -70.01 10.15
CA ALA A 599 -74.75 -69.13 10.05
C ALA A 599 -74.73 -68.07 11.17
N GLY A 600 -74.39 -68.45 12.41
CA GLY A 600 -74.27 -67.53 13.55
C GLY A 600 -73.16 -66.49 13.37
N THR A 601 -71.98 -66.91 12.90
CA THR A 601 -70.86 -65.99 12.61
C THR A 601 -71.19 -65.01 11.48
N ARG A 602 -71.87 -65.48 10.41
CA ARG A 602 -72.39 -64.60 9.34
C ARG A 602 -73.39 -63.58 9.86
N GLN A 603 -74.28 -63.98 10.78
CA GLN A 603 -75.22 -63.06 11.40
C GLN A 603 -74.50 -61.98 12.23
N MET A 604 -73.53 -62.37 13.07
CA MET A 604 -72.73 -61.44 13.87
C MET A 604 -71.91 -60.47 13.01
N LEU A 605 -71.37 -60.96 11.90
CA LEU A 605 -70.67 -60.16 10.91
C LEU A 605 -71.61 -59.12 10.27
N ASN A 606 -72.81 -59.51 9.86
CA ASN A 606 -73.81 -58.57 9.32
C ASN A 606 -74.21 -57.51 10.36
N ILE A 607 -74.44 -57.88 11.62
CA ILE A 607 -74.75 -56.93 12.70
C ILE A 607 -73.60 -55.92 12.89
N SER A 608 -72.35 -56.39 12.81
CA SER A 608 -71.17 -55.54 12.93
C SER A 608 -71.04 -54.58 11.75
N TYR A 609 -71.32 -55.04 10.52
CA TYR A 609 -71.38 -54.20 9.33
C TYR A 609 -72.47 -53.12 9.42
N ASP A 610 -73.66 -53.48 9.89
CA ASP A 610 -74.74 -52.51 10.10
C ASP A 610 -74.34 -51.44 11.13
N LYS A 611 -73.63 -51.83 12.20
CA LYS A 611 -73.09 -50.90 13.19
C LYS A 611 -72.01 -49.98 12.61
N ILE A 612 -71.10 -50.51 11.78
CA ILE A 612 -70.09 -49.70 11.09
C ILE A 612 -70.78 -48.69 10.18
N ASN A 613 -71.75 -49.11 9.37
CA ASN A 613 -72.50 -48.21 8.49
C ASN A 613 -73.23 -47.11 9.28
N ALA A 614 -73.80 -47.45 10.44
CA ALA A 614 -74.43 -46.47 11.33
C ALA A 614 -73.42 -45.45 11.88
N LEU A 615 -72.25 -45.91 12.35
CA LEU A 615 -71.18 -45.03 12.85
C LEU A 615 -70.58 -44.16 11.73
N GLU A 616 -70.41 -44.69 10.52
CA GLU A 616 -69.95 -43.93 9.36
C GLU A 616 -70.94 -42.83 8.97
N ALA A 617 -72.25 -43.13 9.02
CA ALA A 617 -73.29 -42.13 8.82
C ALA A 617 -73.26 -41.05 9.92
N GLU A 618 -73.03 -41.44 11.19
CA GLU A 618 -72.89 -40.52 12.32
C GLU A 618 -71.65 -39.61 12.17
N ILE A 619 -70.50 -40.17 11.82
CA ILE A 619 -69.27 -39.41 11.51
C ILE A 619 -69.52 -38.46 10.33
N GLY A 620 -70.25 -38.88 9.32
CA GLY A 620 -70.67 -38.03 8.20
C GLY A 620 -71.52 -36.84 8.67
N ALA A 621 -72.46 -37.07 9.59
CA ALA A 621 -73.26 -36.01 10.19
C ALA A 621 -72.39 -35.04 11.02
N TYR A 622 -71.47 -35.53 11.85
CA TYR A 622 -70.56 -34.67 12.61
C TYR A 622 -69.63 -33.85 11.71
N LYS A 623 -69.08 -34.44 10.63
CA LYS A 623 -68.27 -33.71 9.65
C LYS A 623 -69.06 -32.59 8.96
N SER A 624 -70.36 -32.79 8.72
CA SER A 624 -71.20 -31.76 8.14
C SER A 624 -71.46 -30.58 9.10
N LEU A 625 -71.47 -30.82 10.42
CA LEU A 625 -71.55 -29.78 11.44
C LEU A 625 -70.22 -29.04 11.61
N ASP A 626 -69.09 -29.74 11.51
CA ASP A 626 -67.74 -29.15 11.66
C ASP A 626 -67.38 -28.22 10.49
N SER A 627 -67.90 -28.48 9.28
CA SER A 627 -67.80 -27.55 8.15
C SER A 627 -68.57 -26.23 8.33
N GLY A 628 -69.43 -26.11 9.35
CA GLY A 628 -70.18 -24.88 9.66
C GLY A 628 -69.43 -23.87 10.54
N VAL A 629 -68.34 -24.28 11.20
CA VAL A 629 -67.60 -23.43 12.17
C VAL A 629 -66.32 -22.81 11.58
N GLN A 630 -65.91 -23.20 10.37
CA GLN A 630 -64.79 -22.60 9.62
C GLN A 630 -65.26 -21.63 8.52
N GLY A 631 -66.06 -20.64 8.89
CA GLY A 631 -66.40 -19.47 8.05
C GLY A 631 -65.24 -18.49 7.80
N LEU A 632 -63.98 -18.96 7.78
CA LEU A 632 -62.83 -18.16 7.39
C LEU A 632 -62.03 -18.91 6.33
N ASN A 633 -62.34 -18.53 5.08
CA ASN A 633 -61.64 -18.85 3.84
C ASN A 633 -60.12 -19.01 4.00
N LEU A 634 -59.62 -20.25 3.94
CA LEU A 634 -58.29 -20.57 3.42
C LEU A 634 -58.40 -21.91 2.67
N GLY A 635 -58.05 -21.88 1.38
CA GLY A 635 -58.46 -22.85 0.38
C GLY A 635 -58.12 -24.30 0.71
N ALA A 636 -59.16 -25.12 0.85
CA ALA A 636 -59.02 -26.57 0.99
C ALA A 636 -58.82 -27.20 -0.39
N SER A 637 -57.59 -27.66 -0.62
CA SER A 637 -57.19 -28.57 -1.69
C SER A 637 -58.04 -29.85 -1.66
N GLY A 638 -58.68 -30.16 -2.80
CA GLY A 638 -59.52 -31.34 -2.97
C GLY A 638 -58.72 -32.63 -2.89
N ARG A 639 -58.69 -33.27 -1.72
CA ARG A 639 -58.25 -34.67 -1.60
C ARG A 639 -59.37 -35.61 -2.03
N MET A 640 -59.13 -36.30 -3.14
CA MET A 640 -59.95 -37.38 -3.69
C MET A 640 -60.38 -38.38 -2.62
N LYS A 641 -61.68 -38.62 -2.53
CA LYS A 641 -62.26 -39.78 -1.83
C LYS A 641 -61.73 -41.06 -2.49
N VAL A 642 -60.86 -41.77 -1.78
CA VAL A 642 -60.53 -43.17 -2.08
C VAL A 642 -61.75 -44.02 -1.71
N GLN A 643 -62.57 -44.32 -2.71
CA GLN A 643 -63.67 -45.26 -2.61
C GLN A 643 -63.08 -46.67 -2.61
N ARG A 644 -62.88 -47.25 -1.41
CA ARG A 644 -62.51 -48.66 -1.28
C ARG A 644 -63.65 -49.50 -1.86
N ARG A 645 -63.44 -50.05 -3.06
CA ARG A 645 -64.31 -51.09 -3.63
C ARG A 645 -64.16 -52.33 -2.75
N GLN A 646 -65.29 -52.89 -2.32
CA GLN A 646 -65.31 -54.21 -1.70
C GLN A 646 -64.73 -55.25 -2.66
N PRO A 647 -64.03 -56.28 -2.17
CA PRO A 647 -63.84 -57.50 -2.93
C PRO A 647 -65.20 -58.20 -3.04
N GLU A 648 -65.91 -57.95 -4.14
CA GLU A 648 -67.04 -58.76 -4.57
C GLU A 648 -66.54 -60.15 -5.02
N GLY A 649 -66.29 -61.02 -4.06
CA GLY A 649 -65.86 -62.40 -4.29
C GLY A 649 -66.65 -63.35 -3.40
N GLY A 650 -67.90 -63.63 -3.76
CA GLY A 650 -68.72 -64.56 -2.96
C GLY A 650 -70.19 -64.71 -3.36
N ARG A 651 -70.58 -64.43 -4.61
CA ARG A 651 -71.89 -64.84 -5.13
C ARG A 651 -71.73 -66.01 -6.09
N LEU A 652 -71.75 -67.22 -5.52
CA LEU A 652 -72.18 -68.43 -6.22
C LEU A 652 -73.65 -68.23 -6.63
N THR A 653 -73.88 -67.70 -7.83
CA THR A 653 -75.18 -67.83 -8.50
C THR A 653 -75.03 -68.74 -9.70
N VAL A 654 -75.89 -69.75 -9.65
CA VAL A 654 -76.02 -70.89 -10.55
C VAL A 654 -76.14 -70.44 -12.00
N SER A 655 -75.36 -71.08 -12.85
CA SER A 655 -75.42 -71.02 -14.31
C SER A 655 -76.84 -71.31 -14.84
N ARG A 656 -77.37 -70.43 -15.68
CA ARG A 656 -78.22 -70.85 -16.81
C ARG A 656 -77.87 -70.10 -18.09
N LEU A 657 -77.60 -70.92 -19.10
CA LEU A 657 -77.37 -70.62 -20.50
C LEU A 657 -78.41 -69.68 -21.11
N SER A 658 -77.96 -68.71 -21.91
CA SER A 658 -78.35 -68.45 -23.31
C SER A 658 -77.72 -67.12 -23.75
N LYS A 659 -76.79 -67.10 -24.72
CA LYS A 659 -76.94 -67.08 -26.19
C LYS A 659 -77.08 -65.65 -26.76
N SER A 660 -76.38 -65.43 -27.88
CA SER A 660 -76.25 -64.22 -28.74
C SER A 660 -75.20 -63.20 -28.28
N VAL A 661 -74.06 -62.99 -28.95
CA VAL A 661 -73.74 -62.68 -30.37
C VAL A 661 -74.20 -61.29 -30.80
N ALA A 662 -73.27 -60.33 -30.69
CA ALA A 662 -73.01 -59.15 -31.54
C ALA A 662 -72.00 -58.30 -30.73
N GLY A 663 -70.74 -58.11 -31.13
CA GLY A 663 -70.32 -57.52 -32.39
C GLY A 663 -70.00 -56.04 -32.14
N SER A 664 -68.72 -55.67 -32.11
CA SER A 664 -68.23 -54.38 -32.62
C SER A 664 -66.72 -54.28 -32.47
N ARG A 665 -66.05 -54.29 -33.62
CA ARG A 665 -64.70 -53.75 -33.84
C ARG A 665 -64.65 -52.29 -33.38
N SER A 666 -63.53 -51.87 -32.78
CA SER A 666 -62.92 -50.60 -33.16
C SER A 666 -61.43 -50.62 -32.83
N SER A 667 -60.64 -50.56 -33.89
CA SER A 667 -59.25 -50.13 -33.93
C SER A 667 -59.05 -48.76 -33.28
N ARG A 668 -57.89 -48.52 -32.65
CA ARG A 668 -56.77 -47.77 -33.26
C ARG A 668 -55.65 -47.54 -32.25
N ASN A 669 -54.44 -47.56 -32.82
CA ASN A 669 -53.19 -46.89 -32.47
C ASN A 669 -53.25 -45.80 -31.40
#